data_AF-A0A8J4X1J3-F1
#
_entry.id   AF-A0A8J4X1J3-F1
#
_cell.length_a   1.000
_cell.length_b   1.000
_cell.length_c   1.000
_cell.angle_alpha   90.00
_cell.angle_beta   90.00
_cell.angle_gamma   90.00
#
_symmetry.space_group_name_H-M   'P 1'
#
loop_
_entity.id
_entity.type
_entity.pdbx_description
1 polymer ?
#
loop_
_entity_poly.entity_id
_entity_poly.type
_entity_poly.pdbx_seq_one_letter_code
_entity_poly.pdbx_strand_id
1 'polypeptide(L)'
;MKTEVGDFKNSGLGVYVTNAYSVDLCAKELVAFLKSGGGLLIAGQAWNWAQTHPGENTLLCFPGNKVCSVAGIYVSELPGKVGKYPVPRQIPSSWLAVSIGKDFKDDLKFLLQGVSEFDVQDAALVSEVMAHGPLAFPIALTPCGRAFIAGAYYGQGRIIVAGHEGYFGRDSLSSFLINAIRWLDEGRNGVIGIMPQLKEAHRILSKSGLNCQFTGFREDLSVFVCTSYNDSQCHQIQDFVAEGGGLMTGGHAWHWAHCNPNRNVMMDCPGNRILNKMGLCLMENTIGGGLYKAQQITEEGNSGTQTYHFRDLLQRFASHVIQGQDLTKREEECLQKLGNDCTNYLRMQAHDSASYTSTVALITDMVKEAGVPQVCHTCPVQSNKDKMLLHVGSEVYKVCKDPDALLPFIIKDIPNLPTVSNAGIWINVDTSDCKEWISTGLYLSPGMRTYITVPQEIKGKGWQVQIGCQTDCLGEADALKRAPVVHMRFALDSEKLQVRNLWGGLIYLIAPPRSKVNGVKVVVQTAIKAPYYKSGQTSVVDWVNDIRNAPAPWAELEFENVIITLHSDFIRKLDRPDEVAALWDSIMNGVANLAAKPAKFPRKERIVADVQISAGFMHSGYPIMIHSTSVAELLNPKTARTHGIWGITHELGHNQQCSPWEFPPHTTECTCNLWSVYVHEEVLGVNRANAHPAMTPEKRKSRTEDYAKGGRNLDTWRIWTALETYMQ
;
A
#
# COMPACT_ATOMS: atom_id res chain seq x y z
N MET A 1 14.14 -48.37 10.87
CA MET A 1 13.79 -47.75 12.16
C MET A 1 13.60 -48.86 13.17
N LYS A 2 14.14 -48.73 14.40
CA LYS A 2 13.73 -49.61 15.51
C LYS A 2 12.40 -49.09 16.05
N THR A 3 11.44 -49.98 16.23
CA THR A 3 10.09 -49.65 16.73
C THR A 3 9.90 -50.26 18.11
N GLU A 4 9.41 -49.47 19.06
CA GLU A 4 9.07 -49.89 20.42
C GLU A 4 7.62 -49.49 20.71
N VAL A 5 6.88 -50.33 21.43
CA VAL A 5 5.51 -50.05 21.88
C VAL A 5 5.54 -49.77 23.37
N GLY A 6 5.02 -48.63 23.78
CA GLY A 6 4.93 -48.24 25.19
C GLY A 6 4.48 -46.79 25.36
N ASP A 7 4.25 -46.40 26.61
CA ASP A 7 3.93 -45.01 26.97
C ASP A 7 5.06 -44.06 26.56
N PHE A 8 4.72 -42.79 26.37
CA PHE A 8 5.71 -41.77 26.04
C PHE A 8 6.80 -41.70 27.12
N LYS A 9 8.05 -41.90 26.70
CA LYS A 9 9.25 -41.74 27.52
C LYS A 9 10.15 -40.73 26.84
N ASN A 10 10.67 -39.78 27.61
CA ASN A 10 11.57 -38.74 27.11
C ASN A 10 12.99 -39.31 26.84
N SER A 11 13.10 -40.30 25.97
CA SER A 11 14.33 -41.07 25.71
C SER A 11 14.44 -41.49 24.25
N GLY A 12 15.45 -41.00 23.52
CA GLY A 12 15.98 -41.57 22.27
C GLY A 12 15.03 -41.83 21.08
N LEU A 13 13.73 -41.53 21.18
CA LEU A 13 12.74 -41.76 20.14
C LEU A 13 12.96 -40.78 18.99
N GLY A 14 12.85 -41.27 17.75
CA GLY A 14 12.83 -40.41 16.56
C GLY A 14 11.42 -39.94 16.21
N VAL A 15 10.44 -40.85 16.29
CA VAL A 15 9.03 -40.58 16.02
C VAL A 15 8.17 -41.28 17.07
N TYR A 16 7.20 -40.57 17.64
CA TYR A 16 6.20 -41.12 18.55
C TYR A 16 4.84 -41.22 17.86
N VAL A 17 4.15 -42.35 18.03
CA VAL A 17 2.84 -42.61 17.41
C VAL A 17 1.81 -42.80 18.52
N THR A 18 0.74 -42.00 18.52
CA THR A 18 -0.28 -42.05 19.59
C THR A 18 -1.66 -41.69 19.07
N ASN A 19 -2.70 -42.06 19.83
CA ASN A 19 -4.02 -41.46 19.64
C ASN A 19 -4.06 -40.05 20.26
N ALA A 20 -4.98 -39.23 19.79
CA ALA A 20 -5.12 -37.84 20.24
C ALA A 20 -5.73 -37.67 21.63
N TYR A 21 -6.32 -38.71 22.22
CA TYR A 21 -7.04 -38.62 23.50
C TYR A 21 -6.12 -38.84 24.70
N SER A 22 -5.02 -39.58 24.53
CA SER A 22 -4.12 -39.99 25.62
C SER A 22 -2.95 -39.02 25.87
N VAL A 23 -2.88 -37.88 25.17
CA VAL A 23 -1.71 -36.99 25.22
C VAL A 23 -1.77 -35.92 26.31
N ASP A 24 -2.92 -35.72 26.96
CA ASP A 24 -3.13 -34.60 27.86
C ASP A 24 -2.13 -34.59 29.04
N LEU A 25 -1.90 -35.76 29.62
CA LEU A 25 -1.02 -35.94 30.78
C LEU A 25 0.46 -35.72 30.46
N CYS A 26 0.86 -35.76 29.18
CA CYS A 26 2.24 -35.60 28.74
C CYS A 26 2.42 -34.50 27.68
N ALA A 27 1.46 -33.57 27.58
CA ALA A 27 1.44 -32.57 26.51
C ALA A 27 2.70 -31.68 26.51
N LYS A 28 3.16 -31.27 27.70
CA LYS A 28 4.38 -30.44 27.85
C LYS A 28 5.62 -31.19 27.41
N GLU A 29 5.78 -32.44 27.81
CA GLU A 29 6.94 -33.24 27.39
C GLU A 29 6.90 -33.55 25.89
N LEU A 30 5.71 -33.74 25.31
CA LEU A 30 5.54 -33.93 23.86
C LEU A 30 5.88 -32.66 23.06
N VAL A 31 5.48 -31.49 23.54
CA VAL A 31 5.86 -30.21 22.91
C VAL A 31 7.38 -30.02 22.99
N ALA A 32 8.00 -30.29 24.15
CA ALA A 32 9.46 -30.23 24.29
C ALA A 32 10.17 -31.22 23.35
N PHE A 33 9.62 -32.43 23.19
CA PHE A 33 10.12 -33.43 22.27
C PHE A 33 10.07 -32.96 20.81
N LEU A 34 8.95 -32.37 20.37
CA LEU A 34 8.82 -31.78 19.04
C LEU A 34 9.85 -30.65 18.81
N LYS A 35 10.00 -29.74 19.79
CA LYS A 35 10.98 -28.65 19.74
C LYS A 35 12.43 -29.16 19.66
N SER A 36 12.72 -30.33 20.23
CA SER A 36 14.03 -30.98 20.15
C SER A 36 14.29 -31.73 18.83
N GLY A 37 13.34 -31.71 17.88
CA GLY A 37 13.45 -32.35 16.57
C GLY A 37 12.78 -33.73 16.47
N GLY A 38 12.03 -34.14 17.49
CA GLY A 38 11.23 -35.35 17.47
C GLY A 38 10.04 -35.25 16.50
N GLY A 39 9.62 -36.37 15.91
CA GLY A 39 8.42 -36.46 15.07
C GLY A 39 7.21 -37.00 15.84
N LEU A 40 6.01 -36.50 15.53
CA LEU A 40 4.75 -36.99 16.12
C LEU A 40 3.78 -37.42 15.01
N LEU A 41 3.28 -38.64 15.12
CA LEU A 41 2.13 -39.12 14.35
C LEU A 41 0.95 -39.31 15.30
N ILE A 42 -0.09 -38.51 15.12
CA ILE A 42 -1.23 -38.42 16.02
C ILE A 42 -2.54 -38.44 15.23
N ALA A 43 -3.53 -39.17 15.73
CA ALA A 43 -4.84 -39.28 15.10
C ALA A 43 -5.97 -39.26 16.15
N GLY A 44 -7.05 -38.56 15.83
CA GLY A 44 -8.25 -38.49 16.67
C GLY A 44 -9.41 -37.78 15.99
N GLN A 45 -10.58 -37.86 16.61
CA GLN A 45 -11.84 -37.31 16.10
C GLN A 45 -12.32 -36.19 17.01
N ALA A 46 -11.84 -34.97 16.75
CA ALA A 46 -12.25 -33.80 17.54
C ALA A 46 -13.75 -33.47 17.37
N TRP A 47 -14.34 -33.73 16.19
CA TRP A 47 -15.78 -33.58 15.96
C TRP A 47 -16.63 -34.45 16.91
N ASN A 48 -16.22 -35.69 17.18
CA ASN A 48 -16.94 -36.58 18.09
C ASN A 48 -16.74 -36.15 19.54
N TRP A 49 -15.54 -35.66 19.88
CA TRP A 49 -15.26 -35.10 21.20
C TRP A 49 -16.09 -33.85 21.49
N ALA A 50 -16.24 -32.96 20.50
CA ALA A 50 -17.05 -31.74 20.63
C ALA A 50 -18.53 -32.05 20.87
N GLN A 51 -19.06 -33.12 20.27
CA GLN A 51 -20.44 -33.57 20.52
C GLN A 51 -20.66 -34.03 21.96
N THR A 52 -19.63 -34.58 22.63
CA THR A 52 -19.73 -35.02 24.03
C THR A 52 -19.34 -33.95 25.04
N HIS A 53 -18.76 -32.82 24.59
CA HIS A 53 -18.35 -31.67 25.41
C HIS A 53 -18.96 -30.37 24.86
N PRO A 54 -20.31 -30.25 24.83
CA PRO A 54 -20.95 -29.10 24.24
C PRO A 54 -20.58 -27.81 24.97
N GLY A 55 -20.22 -26.77 24.22
CA GLY A 55 -19.84 -25.46 24.76
C GLY A 55 -18.36 -25.35 25.17
N GLU A 56 -17.59 -26.43 25.15
CA GLU A 56 -16.14 -26.36 25.31
C GLU A 56 -15.44 -25.93 24.01
N ASN A 57 -14.36 -25.17 24.13
CA ASN A 57 -13.59 -24.72 22.98
C ASN A 57 -12.73 -25.87 22.43
N THR A 58 -13.18 -26.54 21.38
CA THR A 58 -12.46 -27.66 20.75
C THR A 58 -11.01 -27.34 20.37
N LEU A 59 -10.67 -26.10 20.02
CA LEU A 59 -9.30 -25.73 19.65
C LEU A 59 -8.34 -25.80 20.84
N LEU A 60 -8.83 -25.57 22.06
CA LEU A 60 -8.01 -25.52 23.28
C LEU A 60 -8.21 -26.76 24.17
N CYS A 61 -9.45 -27.24 24.28
CA CYS A 61 -9.81 -28.29 25.20
C CYS A 61 -9.58 -29.71 24.63
N PHE A 62 -9.63 -29.90 23.29
CA PHE A 62 -9.40 -31.22 22.71
C PHE A 62 -7.96 -31.69 23.00
N PRO A 63 -7.75 -32.86 23.65
CA PRO A 63 -6.43 -33.26 24.10
C PRO A 63 -5.35 -33.26 23.01
N GLY A 64 -5.67 -33.70 21.79
CA GLY A 64 -4.71 -33.70 20.68
C GLY A 64 -4.26 -32.29 20.27
N ASN A 65 -5.15 -31.31 20.37
CA ASN A 65 -4.84 -29.93 20.02
C ASN A 65 -3.90 -29.28 21.05
N LYS A 66 -3.88 -29.74 22.32
CA LYS A 66 -2.93 -29.29 23.36
C LYS A 66 -1.46 -29.47 22.96
N VAL A 67 -1.18 -30.38 22.02
CA VAL A 67 0.16 -30.60 21.46
C VAL A 67 0.27 -30.06 20.04
N CYS A 68 -0.67 -30.41 19.16
CA CYS A 68 -0.57 -30.09 17.72
C CYS A 68 -0.65 -28.60 17.43
N SER A 69 -1.38 -27.83 18.25
CA SER A 69 -1.62 -26.41 17.98
C SER A 69 -0.35 -25.58 18.02
N VAL A 70 0.65 -25.98 18.82
CA VAL A 70 1.97 -25.32 18.90
C VAL A 70 2.68 -25.33 17.54
N ALA A 71 2.39 -26.34 16.71
CA ALA A 71 2.86 -26.43 15.33
C ALA A 71 1.92 -25.76 14.31
N GLY A 72 0.87 -25.06 14.77
CA GLY A 72 -0.16 -24.45 13.93
C GLY A 72 -1.14 -25.45 13.30
N ILE A 73 -1.18 -26.69 13.79
CA ILE A 73 -2.05 -27.76 13.27
C ILE A 73 -3.17 -28.02 14.27
N TYR A 74 -4.41 -27.95 13.79
CA TYR A 74 -5.60 -28.15 14.62
C TYR A 74 -6.47 -29.24 14.00
N VAL A 75 -6.93 -30.17 14.85
CA VAL A 75 -8.01 -31.09 14.51
C VAL A 75 -9.32 -30.37 14.81
N SER A 76 -10.11 -30.09 13.76
CA SER A 76 -11.34 -29.32 13.89
C SER A 76 -12.53 -30.19 14.30
N GLU A 77 -13.57 -29.53 14.82
CA GLU A 77 -14.87 -30.14 15.10
C GLU A 77 -15.73 -30.39 13.85
N LEU A 78 -15.26 -29.96 12.68
CA LEU A 78 -15.98 -30.13 11.42
C LEU A 78 -15.74 -31.55 10.87
N PRO A 79 -16.78 -32.36 10.68
CA PRO A 79 -16.62 -33.72 10.18
C PRO A 79 -16.25 -33.73 8.69
N GLY A 80 -15.27 -34.56 8.34
CA GLY A 80 -14.94 -34.88 6.94
C GLY A 80 -15.89 -35.94 6.37
N LYS A 81 -16.14 -35.91 5.05
CA LYS A 81 -16.88 -36.98 4.37
C LYS A 81 -16.01 -38.22 4.24
N VAL A 82 -16.62 -39.40 4.33
CA VAL A 82 -15.95 -40.66 4.03
C VAL A 82 -15.77 -40.78 2.51
N GLY A 83 -14.56 -41.04 2.05
CA GLY A 83 -14.29 -41.13 0.62
C GLY A 83 -12.84 -41.52 0.29
N LYS A 84 -12.58 -41.77 -0.99
CA LYS A 84 -11.23 -41.94 -1.53
C LYS A 84 -10.75 -40.58 -2.04
N TYR A 85 -9.69 -40.06 -1.44
CA TYR A 85 -9.13 -38.76 -1.81
C TYR A 85 -7.75 -38.95 -2.43
N PRO A 86 -7.43 -38.30 -3.55
CA PRO A 86 -6.08 -38.33 -4.10
C PRO A 86 -5.13 -37.64 -3.12
N VAL A 87 -3.93 -38.18 -2.94
CA VAL A 87 -2.85 -37.52 -2.20
C VAL A 87 -2.10 -36.64 -3.19
N PRO A 88 -2.27 -35.32 -3.17
CA PRO A 88 -1.60 -34.44 -4.12
C PRO A 88 -0.09 -34.45 -3.85
N ARG A 89 0.73 -34.37 -4.91
CA ARG A 89 2.19 -34.25 -4.79
C ARG A 89 2.63 -32.87 -4.28
N GLN A 90 1.75 -31.89 -4.36
CA GLN A 90 1.97 -30.52 -3.87
C GLN A 90 0.94 -30.22 -2.78
N ILE A 91 1.26 -29.29 -1.88
CA ILE A 91 0.29 -28.80 -0.90
C ILE A 91 -0.94 -28.27 -1.65
N PRO A 92 -2.15 -28.80 -1.40
CA PRO A 92 -3.33 -28.37 -2.13
C PRO A 92 -3.66 -26.92 -1.77
N SER A 93 -3.66 -26.04 -2.76
CA SER A 93 -4.24 -24.69 -2.66
C SER A 93 -5.71 -24.78 -3.06
N SER A 94 -6.61 -24.54 -2.11
CA SER A 94 -8.04 -24.44 -2.39
C SER A 94 -8.59 -23.18 -1.75
N TRP A 95 -9.45 -22.47 -2.46
CA TRP A 95 -10.19 -21.33 -1.90
C TRP A 95 -11.06 -21.75 -0.69
N LEU A 96 -11.49 -23.01 -0.64
CA LEU A 96 -12.15 -23.61 0.53
C LEU A 96 -11.24 -23.63 1.78
N ALA A 97 -9.92 -23.70 1.59
CA ALA A 97 -8.95 -23.69 2.69
C ALA A 97 -8.71 -22.28 3.26
N VAL A 98 -9.25 -21.23 2.64
CA VAL A 98 -9.15 -19.85 3.16
C VAL A 98 -10.22 -19.55 4.22
N SER A 99 -11.30 -20.34 4.24
CA SER A 99 -12.37 -20.24 5.23
C SER A 99 -11.87 -20.44 6.66
N ILE A 100 -12.32 -19.59 7.57
CA ILE A 100 -12.14 -19.80 9.01
C ILE A 100 -13.27 -20.72 9.49
N GLY A 101 -12.93 -21.88 10.03
CA GLY A 101 -13.91 -22.80 10.61
C GLY A 101 -14.42 -22.40 12.00
N LYS A 102 -13.88 -21.34 12.62
CA LYS A 102 -14.25 -20.87 13.96
C LYS A 102 -15.19 -19.67 13.93
N ASP A 103 -16.28 -19.75 14.70
CA ASP A 103 -17.09 -18.59 15.07
C ASP A 103 -16.46 -17.87 16.29
N PHE A 104 -16.33 -16.53 16.20
CA PHE A 104 -15.76 -15.66 17.24
C PHE A 104 -16.83 -14.89 18.02
N LYS A 105 -18.13 -15.18 17.84
CA LYS A 105 -19.20 -14.49 18.57
C LYS A 105 -19.05 -14.55 20.07
N ASP A 106 -18.74 -15.71 20.63
CA ASP A 106 -18.62 -15.87 22.08
C ASP A 106 -17.36 -15.15 22.61
N ASP A 107 -16.29 -15.14 21.83
CA ASP A 107 -15.08 -14.35 22.11
C ASP A 107 -15.40 -12.85 22.17
N LEU A 108 -16.13 -12.35 21.17
CA LEU A 108 -16.54 -10.94 21.12
C LEU A 108 -17.54 -10.61 22.24
N LYS A 109 -18.48 -11.50 22.57
CA LYS A 109 -19.43 -11.31 23.68
C LYS A 109 -18.69 -11.17 25.01
N PHE A 110 -17.67 -12.00 25.23
CA PHE A 110 -16.82 -11.93 26.41
C PHE A 110 -16.02 -10.62 26.45
N LEU A 111 -15.34 -10.27 25.35
CA LEU A 111 -14.48 -9.09 25.27
C LEU A 111 -15.26 -7.77 25.42
N LEU A 112 -16.45 -7.71 24.84
CA LEU A 112 -17.28 -6.50 24.77
C LEU A 112 -18.29 -6.40 25.92
N GLN A 113 -18.25 -7.29 26.91
CA GLN A 113 -19.16 -7.24 28.05
C GLN A 113 -19.02 -5.91 28.80
N GLY A 114 -20.09 -5.10 28.82
CA GLY A 114 -20.10 -3.78 29.46
C GLY A 114 -19.32 -2.70 28.70
N VAL A 115 -19.02 -2.92 27.41
CA VAL A 115 -18.34 -1.97 26.52
C VAL A 115 -19.33 -1.49 25.46
N SER A 116 -19.74 -0.23 25.52
CA SER A 116 -20.64 0.38 24.52
C SER A 116 -19.89 1.07 23.38
N GLU A 117 -18.71 1.61 23.67
CA GLU A 117 -17.90 2.39 22.74
C GLU A 117 -16.41 2.33 23.09
N PHE A 118 -15.59 2.59 22.08
CA PHE A 118 -14.16 2.76 22.17
C PHE A 118 -13.84 4.24 21.97
N ASP A 119 -13.47 4.90 23.05
CA ASP A 119 -13.04 6.28 23.07
C ASP A 119 -11.55 6.41 22.73
N VAL A 120 -11.27 6.90 21.53
CA VAL A 120 -9.92 7.11 20.98
C VAL A 120 -9.66 8.57 20.60
N GLN A 121 -10.41 9.52 21.16
CA GLN A 121 -10.36 10.95 20.80
C GLN A 121 -8.99 11.60 21.04
N ASP A 122 -8.39 11.42 22.22
CA ASP A 122 -7.11 12.06 22.56
C ASP A 122 -5.85 11.32 22.05
N ALA A 123 -6.02 10.27 21.26
CA ALA A 123 -4.90 9.51 20.72
C ALA A 123 -4.49 10.18 19.42
N ALA A 124 -3.27 10.72 19.38
CA ALA A 124 -2.63 11.03 18.11
C ALA A 124 -2.74 9.79 17.22
N LEU A 125 -3.13 9.98 15.94
CA LEU A 125 -3.38 9.00 14.88
C LEU A 125 -3.03 7.54 15.22
N VAL A 126 -3.93 6.60 14.97
CA VAL A 126 -3.71 5.20 15.37
C VAL A 126 -3.48 4.33 14.16
N SER A 127 -2.60 3.32 14.29
CA SER A 127 -2.38 2.37 13.20
C SER A 127 -3.61 1.48 13.02
N GLU A 128 -4.00 1.25 11.77
CA GLU A 128 -4.94 0.20 11.44
C GLU A 128 -4.29 -1.17 11.72
N VAL A 129 -5.09 -2.13 12.17
CA VAL A 129 -4.70 -3.50 12.48
C VAL A 129 -5.30 -4.43 11.43
N MET A 130 -4.49 -5.28 10.83
CA MET A 130 -4.93 -6.31 9.90
C MET A 130 -5.00 -7.67 10.60
N ALA A 131 -6.19 -8.26 10.68
CA ALA A 131 -6.40 -9.64 11.07
C ALA A 131 -6.39 -10.53 9.81
N HIS A 132 -5.25 -11.16 9.52
CA HIS A 132 -5.03 -11.91 8.28
C HIS A 132 -4.89 -13.43 8.48
N GLY A 133 -4.68 -13.89 9.72
CA GLY A 133 -4.59 -15.30 10.07
C GLY A 133 -5.96 -15.98 10.14
N PRO A 134 -5.99 -17.32 10.00
CA PRO A 134 -7.24 -18.09 10.06
C PRO A 134 -7.85 -18.16 11.47
N LEU A 135 -7.13 -17.75 12.50
CA LEU A 135 -7.62 -17.69 13.89
C LEU A 135 -7.58 -16.28 14.47
N ALA A 136 -7.44 -15.26 13.60
CA ALA A 136 -7.43 -13.85 13.96
C ALA A 136 -8.79 -13.22 13.64
N PHE A 137 -9.20 -12.21 14.42
CA PHE A 137 -10.48 -11.53 14.25
C PHE A 137 -10.43 -10.08 14.74
N PRO A 138 -11.16 -9.16 14.09
CA PRO A 138 -11.25 -7.77 14.54
C PRO A 138 -12.13 -7.63 15.78
N ILE A 139 -11.71 -6.78 16.73
CA ILE A 139 -12.44 -6.51 17.98
C ILE A 139 -13.03 -5.10 17.96
N ALA A 140 -12.25 -4.09 17.61
CA ALA A 140 -12.69 -2.69 17.54
C ALA A 140 -12.47 -2.13 16.15
N LEU A 141 -13.53 -1.53 15.57
CA LEU A 141 -13.62 -1.17 14.17
C LEU A 141 -14.22 0.22 13.98
N THR A 142 -13.80 0.91 12.93
CA THR A 142 -14.52 2.07 12.41
C THR A 142 -15.82 1.64 11.70
N PRO A 143 -16.76 2.56 11.43
CA PRO A 143 -17.96 2.26 10.63
C PRO A 143 -17.66 1.68 9.24
N CYS A 144 -16.50 2.02 8.66
CA CYS A 144 -16.03 1.46 7.38
C CYS A 144 -15.23 0.15 7.53
N GLY A 145 -15.28 -0.50 8.70
CA GLY A 145 -14.70 -1.81 8.93
C GLY A 145 -13.17 -1.84 9.09
N ARG A 146 -12.53 -0.69 9.35
CA ARG A 146 -11.07 -0.61 9.60
C ARG A 146 -10.79 -0.93 11.05
N ALA A 147 -10.01 -1.98 11.32
CA ALA A 147 -9.77 -2.42 12.69
C ALA A 147 -8.67 -1.59 13.34
N PHE A 148 -8.80 -1.28 14.63
CA PHE A 148 -7.72 -0.68 15.43
C PHE A 148 -7.43 -1.49 16.71
N ILE A 149 -8.24 -2.51 17.00
CA ILE A 149 -7.93 -3.57 17.95
C ILE A 149 -8.36 -4.90 17.32
N ALA A 150 -7.50 -5.91 17.38
CA ALA A 150 -7.81 -7.26 16.91
C ALA A 150 -7.21 -8.30 17.85
N GLY A 151 -7.78 -9.51 17.83
CA GLY A 151 -7.31 -10.64 18.63
C GLY A 151 -7.03 -11.85 17.76
N ALA A 152 -6.30 -12.82 18.30
CA ALA A 152 -6.10 -14.11 17.66
C ALA A 152 -5.84 -15.22 18.67
N TYR A 153 -6.13 -16.45 18.26
CA TYR A 153 -5.60 -17.65 18.90
C TYR A 153 -4.30 -18.06 18.23
N TYR A 154 -3.31 -18.46 19.02
CA TYR A 154 -2.03 -18.94 18.50
C TYR A 154 -1.48 -20.04 19.42
N GLY A 155 -1.34 -21.25 18.87
CA GLY A 155 -1.07 -22.43 19.67
C GLY A 155 -2.19 -22.69 20.67
N GLN A 156 -1.83 -22.80 21.94
CA GLN A 156 -2.74 -22.89 23.09
C GLN A 156 -3.04 -21.52 23.73
N GLY A 157 -2.34 -20.46 23.32
CA GLY A 157 -2.52 -19.13 23.89
C GLY A 157 -3.33 -18.20 23.01
N ARG A 158 -3.34 -16.95 23.45
CA ARG A 158 -4.22 -15.90 22.91
C ARG A 158 -3.47 -14.57 22.86
N ILE A 159 -3.81 -13.74 21.89
CA ILE A 159 -3.22 -12.42 21.72
C ILE A 159 -4.27 -11.37 21.42
N ILE A 160 -4.07 -10.16 21.95
CA ILE A 160 -4.75 -8.93 21.55
C ILE A 160 -3.70 -7.88 21.17
N VAL A 161 -3.91 -7.25 20.01
CA VAL A 161 -3.10 -6.12 19.55
C VAL A 161 -3.95 -4.86 19.41
N ALA A 162 -3.40 -3.73 19.83
CA ALA A 162 -3.95 -2.40 19.63
C ALA A 162 -3.05 -1.55 18.73
N GLY A 163 -3.67 -0.77 17.84
CA GLY A 163 -2.97 0.18 16.94
C GLY A 163 -2.29 1.36 17.64
N HIS A 164 -2.43 1.46 18.96
CA HIS A 164 -1.76 2.42 19.81
C HIS A 164 -1.79 1.93 21.28
N GLU A 165 -0.65 1.95 21.96
CA GLU A 165 -0.47 1.54 23.36
C GLU A 165 -1.17 2.49 24.35
N GLY A 166 -1.35 3.75 23.97
CA GLY A 166 -2.03 4.77 24.78
C GLY A 166 -3.46 4.41 25.19
N TYR A 167 -4.10 3.44 24.53
CA TYR A 167 -5.41 2.92 24.93
C TYR A 167 -5.39 2.16 26.23
N PHE A 168 -4.26 1.54 26.57
CA PHE A 168 -4.15 0.74 27.78
C PHE A 168 -4.28 1.58 29.05
N GLY A 169 -4.13 2.90 28.96
CA GLY A 169 -4.23 3.82 30.09
C GLY A 169 -5.56 4.57 30.24
N ARG A 170 -6.54 4.34 29.36
CA ARG A 170 -7.79 5.13 29.33
C ARG A 170 -8.84 4.57 30.27
N ASP A 171 -9.34 5.41 31.18
CA ASP A 171 -10.40 5.04 32.11
C ASP A 171 -11.70 4.65 31.39
N SER A 172 -12.04 5.31 30.28
CA SER A 172 -13.19 4.97 29.44
C SER A 172 -13.10 3.56 28.84
N LEU A 173 -11.91 2.98 28.73
CA LEU A 173 -11.67 1.63 28.22
C LEU A 173 -11.44 0.59 29.31
N SER A 174 -11.63 0.92 30.60
CA SER A 174 -11.28 0.03 31.71
C SER A 174 -11.98 -1.33 31.64
N SER A 175 -13.27 -1.35 31.31
CA SER A 175 -14.06 -2.59 31.18
C SER A 175 -13.46 -3.50 30.12
N PHE A 176 -13.15 -2.93 28.94
CA PHE A 176 -12.52 -3.68 27.85
C PHE A 176 -11.15 -4.22 28.26
N LEU A 177 -10.30 -3.42 28.90
CA LEU A 177 -8.95 -3.86 29.30
C LEU A 177 -9.01 -5.01 30.31
N ILE A 178 -9.93 -4.96 31.27
CA ILE A 178 -10.12 -6.04 32.24
C ILE A 178 -10.62 -7.31 31.55
N ASN A 179 -11.60 -7.20 30.64
CA ASN A 179 -12.10 -8.32 29.86
C ASN A 179 -11.01 -8.91 28.98
N ALA A 180 -10.20 -8.07 28.33
CA ALA A 180 -9.07 -8.49 27.50
C ALA A 180 -8.06 -9.32 28.30
N ILE A 181 -7.64 -8.85 29.48
CA ILE A 181 -6.70 -9.61 30.32
C ILE A 181 -7.31 -10.93 30.80
N ARG A 182 -8.59 -10.96 31.20
CA ARG A 182 -9.25 -12.21 31.59
C ARG A 182 -9.39 -13.19 30.42
N TRP A 183 -9.68 -12.69 29.23
CA TRP A 183 -9.76 -13.50 28.02
C TRP A 183 -8.40 -14.08 27.66
N LEU A 184 -7.33 -13.30 27.81
CA LEU A 184 -5.95 -13.73 27.58
C LEU A 184 -5.45 -14.73 28.63
N ASP A 185 -5.82 -14.54 29.90
CA ASP A 185 -5.43 -15.39 31.03
C ASP A 185 -6.13 -16.76 31.03
N GLU A 186 -7.33 -16.85 30.45
CA GLU A 186 -8.11 -18.09 30.36
C GLU A 186 -8.31 -18.79 31.73
N GLY A 187 -8.41 -18.01 32.81
CA GLY A 187 -8.64 -18.55 34.14
C GLY A 187 -7.42 -19.24 34.77
N ARG A 188 -6.23 -19.08 34.19
CA ARG A 188 -4.96 -19.52 34.84
C ARG A 188 -4.71 -18.79 36.15
N ASN A 189 -5.25 -17.57 36.32
CA ASN A 189 -5.12 -16.75 37.52
C ASN A 189 -3.65 -16.52 37.93
N GLY A 190 -2.75 -16.43 36.95
CA GLY A 190 -1.31 -16.25 37.19
C GLY A 190 -0.89 -14.78 37.26
N VAL A 191 0.41 -14.53 37.16
CA VAL A 191 0.97 -13.17 37.21
C VAL A 191 0.74 -12.45 35.87
N ILE A 192 0.22 -11.23 35.92
CA ILE A 192 0.08 -10.32 34.78
C ILE A 192 1.30 -9.40 34.76
N GLY A 193 2.24 -9.68 33.86
CA GLY A 193 3.45 -8.87 33.73
C GLY A 193 3.20 -7.66 32.84
N ILE A 194 3.40 -6.47 33.36
CA ILE A 194 3.19 -5.20 32.65
C ILE A 194 4.53 -4.49 32.48
N MET A 195 4.86 -4.10 31.26
CA MET A 195 6.10 -3.35 31.03
C MET A 195 6.11 -2.02 31.82
N PRO A 196 7.23 -1.64 32.46
CA PRO A 196 7.31 -0.45 33.31
C PRO A 196 6.89 0.87 32.65
N GLN A 197 7.01 1.00 31.32
CA GLN A 197 6.55 2.20 30.61
C GLN A 197 5.03 2.31 30.50
N LEU A 198 4.27 1.23 30.74
CA LEU A 198 2.81 1.18 30.66
C LEU A 198 2.16 1.43 32.04
N LYS A 199 2.60 2.49 32.73
CA LYS A 199 2.14 2.81 34.10
C LYS A 199 0.63 2.98 34.20
N GLU A 200 0.02 3.61 33.20
CA GLU A 200 -1.42 3.84 33.16
C GLU A 200 -2.21 2.53 32.98
N ALA A 201 -1.67 1.56 32.24
CA ALA A 201 -2.27 0.22 32.14
C ALA A 201 -2.28 -0.49 33.50
N HIS A 202 -1.16 -0.42 34.22
CA HIS A 202 -1.08 -0.96 35.58
C HIS A 202 -2.07 -0.27 36.53
N ARG A 203 -2.25 1.05 36.44
CA ARG A 203 -3.21 1.83 37.26
C ARG A 203 -4.63 1.31 37.10
N ILE A 204 -5.04 0.96 35.88
CA ILE A 204 -6.38 0.43 35.59
C ILE A 204 -6.48 -1.03 36.03
N LEU A 205 -5.57 -1.90 35.57
CA LEU A 205 -5.66 -3.35 35.77
C LEU A 205 -5.48 -3.76 37.24
N SER A 206 -4.71 -3.01 38.03
CA SER A 206 -4.52 -3.33 39.46
C SER A 206 -5.79 -3.11 40.28
N LYS A 207 -6.74 -2.30 39.79
CA LYS A 207 -8.02 -2.05 40.48
C LYS A 207 -9.03 -3.20 40.32
N SER A 208 -8.79 -4.15 39.42
CA SER A 208 -9.72 -5.25 39.13
C SER A 208 -9.40 -6.55 39.87
N GLY A 209 -8.48 -6.51 40.85
CA GLY A 209 -8.07 -7.68 41.63
C GLY A 209 -7.14 -8.67 40.91
N LEU A 210 -6.60 -8.28 39.74
CA LEU A 210 -5.63 -9.08 39.00
C LEU A 210 -4.24 -8.99 39.64
N ASN A 211 -3.45 -10.07 39.58
CA ASN A 211 -2.08 -10.10 40.11
C ASN A 211 -1.09 -9.41 39.15
N CYS A 212 -1.11 -8.07 39.13
CA CYS A 212 -0.29 -7.26 38.24
C CYS A 212 1.10 -6.98 38.84
N GLN A 213 2.15 -7.14 38.03
CA GLN A 213 3.53 -6.81 38.39
C GLN A 213 4.21 -6.02 37.28
N PHE A 214 5.01 -5.01 37.64
CA PHE A 214 5.91 -4.39 36.67
C PHE A 214 7.10 -5.30 36.40
N THR A 215 7.27 -5.71 35.14
CA THR A 215 8.36 -6.61 34.73
C THR A 215 8.59 -6.52 33.23
N GLY A 216 9.81 -6.88 32.79
CA GLY A 216 10.05 -7.32 31.43
C GLY A 216 9.41 -8.70 31.17
N PHE A 217 9.64 -9.27 29.99
CA PHE A 217 9.15 -10.60 29.66
C PHE A 217 9.76 -11.67 30.57
N ARG A 218 8.91 -12.61 31.05
CA ARG A 218 9.30 -13.85 31.72
C ARG A 218 8.37 -14.97 31.27
N GLU A 219 8.87 -16.20 31.26
CA GLU A 219 8.14 -17.39 30.79
C GLU A 219 7.07 -17.87 31.79
N ASP A 220 7.16 -17.48 33.07
CA ASP A 220 6.23 -17.87 34.14
C ASP A 220 4.99 -16.97 34.24
N LEU A 221 4.90 -15.92 33.42
CA LEU A 221 3.74 -15.03 33.38
C LEU A 221 2.50 -15.76 32.87
N SER A 222 1.32 -15.33 33.27
CA SER A 222 0.08 -15.79 32.59
C SER A 222 -0.27 -14.89 31.41
N VAL A 223 -0.08 -13.57 31.58
CA VAL A 223 -0.27 -12.59 30.52
C VAL A 223 0.89 -11.59 30.54
N PHE A 224 1.43 -11.27 29.36
CA PHE A 224 2.42 -10.22 29.18
C PHE A 224 1.82 -9.02 28.44
N VAL A 225 1.93 -7.83 29.04
CA VAL A 225 1.42 -6.57 28.50
C VAL A 225 2.59 -5.68 28.11
N CYS A 226 2.77 -5.45 26.81
CA CYS A 226 3.96 -4.79 26.26
C CYS A 226 3.66 -3.80 25.13
N THR A 227 4.71 -3.10 24.68
CA THR A 227 4.67 -2.26 23.48
C THR A 227 5.15 -3.04 22.26
N SER A 228 4.77 -2.62 21.06
CA SER A 228 5.16 -3.26 19.80
C SER A 228 6.51 -2.79 19.22
N TYR A 229 7.31 -2.03 19.97
CA TYR A 229 8.55 -1.39 19.48
C TYR A 229 9.83 -2.21 19.64
N ASN A 230 9.77 -3.39 20.27
CA ASN A 230 10.95 -4.20 20.54
C ASN A 230 10.65 -5.68 20.25
N ASP A 231 11.54 -6.31 19.49
CA ASP A 231 11.47 -7.71 19.04
C ASP A 231 12.67 -8.55 19.51
N SER A 232 13.51 -8.04 20.42
CA SER A 232 14.69 -8.76 20.94
C SER A 232 14.37 -10.13 21.54
N GLN A 233 13.16 -10.30 22.06
CA GLN A 233 12.66 -11.56 22.65
C GLN A 233 11.58 -12.23 21.77
N CYS A 234 11.57 -11.94 20.46
CA CYS A 234 10.51 -12.38 19.54
C CYS A 234 10.21 -13.89 19.63
N HIS A 235 11.22 -14.75 19.56
CA HIS A 235 11.02 -16.20 19.62
C HIS A 235 10.47 -16.66 20.98
N GLN A 236 10.96 -16.08 22.08
CA GLN A 236 10.50 -16.42 23.43
C GLN A 236 9.03 -16.02 23.64
N ILE A 237 8.64 -14.85 23.13
CA ILE A 237 7.26 -14.37 23.19
C ILE A 237 6.35 -15.23 22.30
N GLN A 238 6.81 -15.62 21.11
CA GLN A 238 6.06 -16.53 20.23
C GLN A 238 5.82 -17.89 20.89
N ASP A 239 6.88 -18.47 21.46
CA ASP A 239 6.80 -19.75 22.18
C ASP A 239 5.88 -19.66 23.40
N PHE A 240 6.02 -18.58 24.17
CA PHE A 240 5.16 -18.30 25.32
C PHE A 240 3.67 -18.30 24.96
N VAL A 241 3.29 -17.58 23.91
CA VAL A 241 1.89 -17.58 23.45
C VAL A 241 1.52 -18.96 22.89
N ALA A 242 2.36 -19.57 22.08
CA ALA A 242 2.07 -20.88 21.50
C ALA A 242 1.80 -21.96 22.57
N GLU A 243 2.48 -21.89 23.71
CA GLU A 243 2.36 -22.83 24.82
C GLU A 243 1.24 -22.50 25.82
N GLY A 244 0.46 -21.43 25.60
CA GLY A 244 -0.70 -21.10 26.40
C GLY A 244 -0.71 -19.70 26.98
N GLY A 245 0.40 -18.96 26.91
CA GLY A 245 0.50 -17.60 27.42
C GLY A 245 -0.44 -16.60 26.73
N GLY A 246 -0.82 -15.55 27.46
CA GLY A 246 -1.58 -14.43 26.93
C GLY A 246 -0.68 -13.26 26.56
N LEU A 247 -0.86 -12.66 25.38
CA LEU A 247 -0.12 -11.46 24.97
C LEU A 247 -1.06 -10.28 24.71
N MET A 248 -0.79 -9.15 25.34
CA MET A 248 -1.42 -7.88 25.00
C MET A 248 -0.35 -6.90 24.55
N THR A 249 -0.44 -6.42 23.31
CA THR A 249 0.58 -5.52 22.76
C THR A 249 -0.03 -4.32 22.04
N GLY A 250 0.59 -3.17 22.19
CA GLY A 250 0.12 -1.92 21.58
C GLY A 250 1.25 -1.14 20.95
N GLY A 251 0.98 -0.49 19.83
CA GLY A 251 1.88 0.51 19.28
C GLY A 251 1.50 0.96 17.89
N HIS A 252 2.09 2.07 17.46
CA HIS A 252 1.66 2.78 16.26
C HIS A 252 2.71 2.66 15.14
N ALA A 253 2.51 1.69 14.24
CA ALA A 253 3.43 1.38 13.15
C ALA A 253 3.53 2.47 12.07
N TRP A 254 2.55 3.36 11.95
CA TRP A 254 2.59 4.49 11.01
C TRP A 254 3.78 5.42 11.28
N HIS A 255 4.12 5.67 12.55
CA HIS A 255 5.26 6.53 12.90
C HIS A 255 6.57 5.83 12.55
N TRP A 256 6.65 4.53 12.83
CA TRP A 256 7.79 3.72 12.42
C TRP A 256 7.97 3.75 10.89
N ALA A 257 6.89 3.61 10.12
CA ALA A 257 6.93 3.68 8.65
C ALA A 257 7.39 5.07 8.17
N HIS A 258 6.91 6.14 8.80
CA HIS A 258 7.34 7.51 8.52
C HIS A 258 8.85 7.69 8.75
N CYS A 259 9.40 7.15 9.84
CA CYS A 259 10.83 7.19 10.13
C CYS A 259 11.65 6.23 9.26
N ASN A 260 11.02 5.26 8.59
CA ASN A 260 11.67 4.21 7.81
C ASN A 260 11.03 4.05 6.40
N PRO A 261 11.02 5.10 5.55
CA PRO A 261 10.21 5.15 4.32
C PRO A 261 10.60 4.11 3.24
N ASN A 262 11.76 3.46 3.37
CA ASN A 262 12.25 2.44 2.44
C ASN A 262 12.17 1.01 3.01
N ARG A 263 11.54 0.83 4.18
CA ARG A 263 11.39 -0.48 4.83
C ARG A 263 9.96 -0.99 4.68
N ASN A 264 9.80 -2.31 4.73
CA ASN A 264 8.48 -2.93 4.65
C ASN A 264 7.85 -2.96 6.05
N VAL A 265 6.94 -2.04 6.35
CA VAL A 265 6.25 -2.01 7.67
C VAL A 265 5.65 -3.36 8.05
N MET A 266 5.15 -4.13 7.08
CA MET A 266 4.51 -5.42 7.34
C MET A 266 5.49 -6.47 7.87
N MET A 267 6.79 -6.39 7.60
CA MET A 267 7.79 -7.41 7.98
C MET A 267 8.93 -6.88 8.85
N ASP A 268 9.30 -5.61 8.65
CA ASP A 268 10.48 -4.99 9.26
C ASP A 268 10.15 -4.26 10.57
N CYS A 269 8.88 -3.88 10.79
CA CYS A 269 8.45 -3.28 12.04
C CYS A 269 8.59 -4.31 13.19
N PRO A 270 9.26 -3.98 14.31
CA PRO A 270 9.55 -4.93 15.38
C PRO A 270 8.32 -5.74 15.85
N GLY A 271 7.21 -5.05 16.10
CA GLY A 271 5.96 -5.69 16.51
C GLY A 271 5.43 -6.69 15.51
N ASN A 272 5.53 -6.39 14.21
CA ASN A 272 5.01 -7.26 13.16
C ASN A 272 5.81 -8.56 13.02
N ARG A 273 7.10 -8.58 13.40
CA ARG A 273 7.87 -9.83 13.47
C ARG A 273 7.32 -10.82 14.50
N ILE A 274 6.74 -10.30 15.58
CA ILE A 274 6.02 -11.10 16.58
C ILE A 274 4.63 -11.48 16.04
N LEU A 275 3.87 -10.47 15.60
CA LEU A 275 2.43 -10.57 15.30
C LEU A 275 2.11 -11.40 14.05
N ASN A 276 2.94 -11.34 13.00
CA ASN A 276 2.63 -11.99 11.72
C ASN A 276 2.46 -13.50 11.83
N LYS A 277 3.26 -14.16 12.69
CA LYS A 277 3.12 -15.60 12.96
C LYS A 277 1.78 -15.94 13.63
N MET A 278 1.20 -14.97 14.34
CA MET A 278 -0.08 -15.08 15.03
C MET A 278 -1.25 -14.59 14.18
N GLY A 279 -1.00 -14.21 12.92
CA GLY A 279 -2.05 -13.80 11.99
C GLY A 279 -2.51 -12.35 12.12
N LEU A 280 -1.70 -11.50 12.77
CA LEU A 280 -2.01 -10.10 13.04
C LEU A 280 -0.89 -9.20 12.49
N CYS A 281 -1.22 -8.00 12.06
CA CYS A 281 -0.22 -7.03 11.61
C CYS A 281 -0.67 -5.58 11.88
N LEU A 282 0.22 -4.73 12.36
CA LEU A 282 0.05 -3.28 12.42
C LEU A 282 0.39 -2.65 11.08
N MET A 283 -0.48 -1.79 10.56
CA MET A 283 -0.32 -1.14 9.25
C MET A 283 0.17 0.31 9.37
N GLU A 284 0.71 0.84 8.28
CA GLU A 284 1.07 2.25 8.13
C GLU A 284 -0.16 3.16 8.00
N ASN A 285 -1.30 2.62 7.57
CA ASN A 285 -2.55 3.35 7.45
C ASN A 285 -3.02 3.84 8.83
N THR A 286 -3.44 5.10 8.88
CA THR A 286 -3.92 5.74 10.12
C THR A 286 -5.44 5.78 10.20
N ILE A 287 -5.98 5.66 11.41
CA ILE A 287 -7.36 5.96 11.76
C ILE A 287 -7.35 7.22 12.64
N GLY A 288 -8.28 8.14 12.38
CA GLY A 288 -8.42 9.37 13.15
C GLY A 288 -8.94 9.10 14.57
N GLY A 289 -8.66 10.02 15.50
CA GLY A 289 -9.27 9.98 16.82
C GLY A 289 -10.79 10.17 16.75
N GLY A 290 -11.53 9.49 17.63
CA GLY A 290 -12.99 9.53 17.64
C GLY A 290 -13.62 8.61 18.68
N LEU A 291 -14.95 8.59 18.72
CA LEU A 291 -15.75 7.64 19.50
C LEU A 291 -16.34 6.61 18.53
N TYR A 292 -15.94 5.36 18.70
CA TYR A 292 -16.40 4.26 17.85
C TYR A 292 -17.28 3.30 18.64
N LYS A 293 -18.50 3.03 18.15
CA LYS A 293 -19.40 2.09 18.82
C LYS A 293 -18.81 0.68 18.84
N ALA A 294 -18.98 -0.01 19.97
CA ALA A 294 -18.67 -1.43 20.06
C ALA A 294 -19.56 -2.23 19.10
N GLN A 295 -19.06 -3.36 18.62
CA GLN A 295 -19.80 -4.21 17.68
C GLN A 295 -21.06 -4.80 18.35
N GLN A 296 -22.18 -4.79 17.64
CA GLN A 296 -23.40 -5.47 18.10
C GLN A 296 -23.39 -6.92 17.65
N ILE A 297 -23.53 -7.84 18.61
CA ILE A 297 -23.51 -9.28 18.35
C ILE A 297 -24.96 -9.77 18.38
N THR A 298 -25.52 -10.10 17.22
CA THR A 298 -26.90 -10.61 17.09
C THR A 298 -26.94 -12.14 17.21
N GLU A 299 -27.98 -12.69 17.85
CA GLU A 299 -28.13 -14.14 18.08
C GLU A 299 -28.66 -14.91 16.85
N GLU A 300 -29.22 -14.23 15.85
CA GLU A 300 -29.81 -14.89 14.68
C GLU A 300 -28.75 -15.30 13.64
N GLY A 301 -28.74 -16.60 13.32
CA GLY A 301 -27.78 -17.29 12.46
C GLY A 301 -27.89 -17.02 10.95
N ASN A 302 -28.48 -15.91 10.51
CA ASN A 302 -28.43 -15.47 9.11
C ASN A 302 -28.60 -13.95 8.97
N SER A 303 -27.67 -13.33 8.25
CA SER A 303 -27.82 -12.07 7.49
C SER A 303 -28.24 -10.76 8.21
N GLY A 304 -27.70 -10.48 9.40
CA GLY A 304 -27.89 -9.18 10.07
C GLY A 304 -26.75 -8.18 9.87
N THR A 305 -25.54 -8.49 10.35
CA THR A 305 -24.38 -7.61 10.20
C THR A 305 -23.07 -8.38 10.32
N GLN A 306 -22.70 -9.17 9.32
CA GLN A 306 -21.38 -9.81 9.32
C GLN A 306 -20.30 -8.72 9.23
N THR A 307 -19.54 -8.58 10.31
CA THR A 307 -18.42 -7.65 10.43
C THR A 307 -17.35 -7.99 9.37
N TYR A 308 -16.71 -6.96 8.80
CA TYR A 308 -15.62 -7.15 7.83
C TYR A 308 -14.54 -8.08 8.39
N HIS A 309 -14.26 -9.18 7.68
CA HIS A 309 -13.17 -10.09 7.99
C HIS A 309 -12.42 -10.45 6.70
N PHE A 310 -11.11 -10.17 6.66
CA PHE A 310 -10.30 -10.23 5.43
C PHE A 310 -10.42 -11.57 4.70
N ARG A 311 -10.18 -12.70 5.39
CA ARG A 311 -10.18 -14.03 4.74
C ARG A 311 -11.58 -14.48 4.33
N ASP A 312 -12.60 -14.08 5.08
CA ASP A 312 -13.99 -14.47 4.84
C ASP A 312 -14.49 -13.77 3.57
N LEU A 313 -14.30 -12.45 3.50
CA LEU A 313 -14.64 -11.68 2.32
C LEU A 313 -13.78 -12.07 1.11
N LEU A 314 -12.50 -12.40 1.30
CA LEU A 314 -11.65 -12.92 0.22
C LEU A 314 -12.20 -14.25 -0.33
N GLN A 315 -12.64 -15.16 0.55
CA GLN A 315 -13.28 -16.41 0.15
C GLN A 315 -14.60 -16.15 -0.57
N ARG A 316 -15.46 -15.28 -0.04
CA ARG A 316 -16.74 -14.90 -0.66
C ARG A 316 -16.53 -14.29 -2.04
N PHE A 317 -15.54 -13.42 -2.19
CA PHE A 317 -15.15 -12.85 -3.48
C PHE A 317 -14.59 -13.92 -4.44
N ALA A 318 -13.77 -14.85 -3.94
CA ALA A 318 -13.30 -15.99 -4.74
C ALA A 318 -14.46 -16.86 -5.24
N SER A 319 -15.43 -17.20 -4.38
CA SER A 319 -16.64 -17.93 -4.74
C SER A 319 -17.48 -17.18 -5.78
N HIS A 320 -17.59 -15.85 -5.64
CA HIS A 320 -18.29 -15.02 -6.61
C HIS A 320 -17.65 -15.08 -7.99
N VAL A 321 -16.32 -14.97 -8.04
CA VAL A 321 -15.56 -14.93 -9.29
C VAL A 321 -15.48 -16.31 -9.95
N ILE A 322 -15.21 -17.37 -9.17
CA ILE A 322 -14.92 -18.71 -9.68
C ILE A 322 -16.21 -19.53 -9.88
N GLN A 323 -17.21 -19.35 -9.01
CA GLN A 323 -18.43 -20.16 -9.01
C GLN A 323 -19.69 -19.39 -9.38
N GLY A 324 -19.62 -18.06 -9.55
CA GLY A 324 -20.77 -17.22 -9.86
C GLY A 324 -21.74 -17.02 -8.69
N GLN A 325 -21.30 -17.18 -7.44
CA GLN A 325 -22.14 -16.90 -6.27
C GLN A 325 -22.33 -15.39 -6.06
N ASP A 326 -23.53 -14.93 -5.73
CA ASP A 326 -23.75 -13.49 -5.51
C ASP A 326 -23.11 -12.97 -4.21
N LEU A 327 -22.63 -11.73 -4.28
CA LEU A 327 -22.23 -10.93 -3.13
C LEU A 327 -23.44 -10.14 -2.63
N THR A 328 -23.53 -9.96 -1.32
CA THR A 328 -24.47 -9.01 -0.72
C THR A 328 -24.00 -7.58 -0.98
N LYS A 329 -24.92 -6.61 -0.94
CA LYS A 329 -24.59 -5.18 -1.10
C LYS A 329 -23.47 -4.72 -0.16
N ARG A 330 -23.48 -5.19 1.10
CA ARG A 330 -22.44 -4.86 2.08
C ARG A 330 -21.07 -5.44 1.71
N GLU A 331 -21.04 -6.68 1.19
CA GLU A 331 -19.81 -7.30 0.70
C GLU A 331 -19.24 -6.52 -0.48
N GLU A 332 -20.09 -6.06 -1.41
CA GLU A 332 -19.71 -5.21 -2.54
C GLU A 332 -19.14 -3.86 -2.11
N GLU A 333 -19.73 -3.22 -1.09
CA GLU A 333 -19.25 -1.97 -0.49
C GLU A 333 -17.87 -2.15 0.18
N CYS A 334 -17.54 -3.37 0.64
CA CYS A 334 -16.26 -3.68 1.28
C CYS A 334 -15.13 -4.05 0.30
N LEU A 335 -15.41 -4.19 -1.01
CA LEU A 335 -14.40 -4.64 -1.98
C LEU A 335 -13.21 -3.69 -2.14
N GLN A 336 -13.41 -2.37 -2.01
CA GLN A 336 -12.31 -1.41 -2.03
C GLN A 336 -11.35 -1.67 -0.86
N LYS A 337 -11.89 -1.88 0.35
CA LYS A 337 -11.09 -2.23 1.52
C LYS A 337 -10.39 -3.57 1.32
N LEU A 338 -11.09 -4.58 0.79
CA LEU A 338 -10.50 -5.89 0.50
C LEU A 338 -9.31 -5.77 -0.45
N GLY A 339 -9.41 -4.92 -1.48
CA GLY A 339 -8.31 -4.64 -2.40
C GLY A 339 -7.09 -4.08 -1.69
N ASN A 340 -7.27 -3.06 -0.85
CA ASN A 340 -6.20 -2.48 -0.04
C ASN A 340 -5.56 -3.50 0.92
N ASP A 341 -6.38 -4.32 1.58
CA ASP A 341 -5.90 -5.38 2.46
C ASP A 341 -5.15 -6.47 1.70
N CYS A 342 -5.62 -6.86 0.50
CA CYS A 342 -4.88 -7.77 -0.38
C CYS A 342 -3.51 -7.19 -0.75
N THR A 343 -3.44 -5.89 -1.07
CA THR A 343 -2.18 -5.21 -1.37
C THR A 343 -1.22 -5.25 -0.19
N ASN A 344 -1.69 -4.89 1.01
CA ASN A 344 -0.87 -4.93 2.22
C ASN A 344 -0.43 -6.37 2.56
N TYR A 345 -1.33 -7.34 2.43
CA TYR A 345 -0.99 -8.75 2.62
C TYR A 345 0.09 -9.21 1.63
N LEU A 346 -0.10 -8.95 0.33
CA LEU A 346 0.85 -9.35 -0.72
C LEU A 346 2.22 -8.68 -0.55
N ARG A 347 2.28 -7.45 -0.03
CA ARG A 347 3.54 -6.75 0.31
C ARG A 347 4.39 -7.49 1.35
N MET A 348 3.83 -8.39 2.16
CA MET A 348 4.61 -9.19 3.12
C MET A 348 5.71 -10.02 2.44
N GLN A 349 5.46 -10.52 1.21
CA GLN A 349 6.39 -11.38 0.47
C GLN A 349 6.94 -12.58 1.28
N ALA A 350 6.13 -13.10 2.22
CA ALA A 350 6.49 -14.18 3.13
C ALA A 350 6.41 -15.55 2.42
N HIS A 351 7.21 -15.75 1.37
CA HIS A 351 7.20 -16.95 0.53
C HIS A 351 7.62 -18.24 1.26
N ASP A 352 8.21 -18.11 2.44
CA ASP A 352 8.51 -19.17 3.39
C ASP A 352 7.30 -19.61 4.23
N SER A 353 6.24 -18.80 4.29
CA SER A 353 4.99 -19.12 4.98
C SER A 353 4.00 -19.84 4.08
N ALA A 354 3.64 -21.08 4.46
CA ALA A 354 2.64 -21.87 3.74
C ALA A 354 1.27 -21.17 3.66
N SER A 355 0.87 -20.46 4.71
CA SER A 355 -0.37 -19.68 4.73
C SER A 355 -0.34 -18.55 3.71
N TYR A 356 0.78 -17.83 3.62
CA TYR A 356 0.97 -16.78 2.63
C TYR A 356 0.96 -17.33 1.21
N THR A 357 1.73 -18.38 0.92
CA THR A 357 1.77 -18.99 -0.41
C THR A 357 0.41 -19.52 -0.85
N SER A 358 -0.40 -20.04 0.09
CA SER A 358 -1.76 -20.52 -0.20
C SER A 358 -2.70 -19.37 -0.58
N THR A 359 -2.62 -18.23 0.12
CA THR A 359 -3.41 -17.04 -0.21
C THR A 359 -2.93 -16.39 -1.53
N VAL A 360 -1.64 -16.35 -1.82
CA VAL A 360 -1.12 -15.90 -3.13
C VAL A 360 -1.63 -16.80 -4.25
N ALA A 361 -1.61 -18.12 -4.06
CA ALA A 361 -2.14 -19.07 -5.04
C ALA A 361 -3.64 -18.85 -5.29
N LEU A 362 -4.43 -18.69 -4.22
CA LEU A 362 -5.85 -18.34 -4.33
C LEU A 362 -6.07 -17.10 -5.19
N ILE A 363 -5.40 -16.01 -4.84
CA ILE A 363 -5.56 -14.73 -5.56
C ILE A 363 -5.12 -14.89 -7.02
N THR A 364 -4.05 -15.64 -7.27
CA THR A 364 -3.57 -15.93 -8.63
C THR A 364 -4.63 -16.70 -9.43
N ASP A 365 -5.24 -17.72 -8.85
CA ASP A 365 -6.28 -18.52 -9.51
C ASP A 365 -7.54 -17.68 -9.75
N MET A 366 -7.96 -16.83 -8.80
CA MET A 366 -9.05 -15.88 -9.00
C MET A 366 -8.80 -14.96 -10.19
N VAL A 367 -7.59 -14.41 -10.33
CA VAL A 367 -7.22 -13.54 -11.45
C VAL A 367 -7.20 -14.31 -12.77
N LYS A 368 -6.76 -15.57 -12.78
CA LYS A 368 -6.79 -16.42 -13.98
C LYS A 368 -8.22 -16.75 -14.44
N GLU A 369 -9.10 -17.08 -13.50
CA GLU A 369 -10.49 -17.41 -13.79
C GLU A 369 -11.31 -16.18 -14.22
N ALA A 370 -11.15 -15.04 -13.52
CA ALA A 370 -11.88 -13.81 -13.86
C ALA A 370 -11.32 -13.08 -15.08
N GLY A 371 -10.01 -13.12 -15.24
CA GLY A 371 -9.25 -12.10 -15.97
C GLY A 371 -9.26 -10.73 -15.29
N VAL A 372 -8.49 -9.80 -15.85
CA VAL A 372 -8.50 -8.39 -15.45
C VAL A 372 -9.24 -7.55 -16.51
N PRO A 373 -10.09 -6.59 -16.11
CA PRO A 373 -10.72 -5.67 -17.07
C PRO A 373 -9.68 -4.90 -17.89
N GLN A 374 -9.85 -4.86 -19.21
CA GLN A 374 -8.97 -4.14 -20.13
C GLN A 374 -9.30 -2.64 -20.11
N VAL A 375 -8.80 -1.95 -19.10
CA VAL A 375 -9.10 -0.54 -18.83
C VAL A 375 -8.41 0.41 -19.82
N CYS A 376 -9.14 1.39 -20.34
CA CYS A 376 -8.59 2.47 -21.16
C CYS A 376 -9.48 3.73 -21.12
N HIS A 377 -9.08 4.79 -21.83
CA HIS A 377 -9.84 6.06 -21.88
C HIS A 377 -11.32 5.87 -22.26
N THR A 378 -11.58 5.01 -23.24
CA THR A 378 -12.92 4.74 -23.79
C THR A 378 -13.64 3.58 -23.10
N CYS A 379 -12.94 2.84 -22.23
CA CYS A 379 -13.49 1.73 -21.45
C CYS A 379 -13.08 1.92 -19.97
N PRO A 380 -13.67 2.90 -19.26
CA PRO A 380 -13.36 3.12 -17.86
C PRO A 380 -13.96 2.01 -16.99
N VAL A 381 -13.22 1.60 -15.97
CA VAL A 381 -13.66 0.67 -14.94
C VAL A 381 -14.37 1.44 -13.82
N GLN A 382 -15.62 1.08 -13.54
CA GLN A 382 -16.45 1.73 -12.53
C GLN A 382 -16.93 0.77 -11.44
N SER A 383 -17.19 -0.50 -11.77
CA SER A 383 -17.70 -1.47 -10.81
C SER A 383 -16.66 -1.80 -9.74
N ASN A 384 -17.11 -2.00 -8.49
CA ASN A 384 -16.21 -2.36 -7.38
C ASN A 384 -15.47 -3.68 -7.66
N LYS A 385 -16.14 -4.64 -8.31
CA LYS A 385 -15.55 -5.91 -8.74
C LYS A 385 -14.39 -5.71 -9.71
N ASP A 386 -14.60 -4.91 -10.75
CA ASP A 386 -13.58 -4.69 -11.78
C ASP A 386 -12.40 -3.87 -11.24
N LYS A 387 -12.66 -2.87 -10.38
CA LYS A 387 -11.61 -2.14 -9.67
C LYS A 387 -10.78 -3.09 -8.79
N MET A 388 -11.45 -3.98 -8.06
CA MET A 388 -10.83 -5.00 -7.21
C MET A 388 -9.93 -5.93 -8.03
N LEU A 389 -10.42 -6.49 -9.14
CA LEU A 389 -9.65 -7.36 -10.03
C LEU A 389 -8.45 -6.64 -10.66
N LEU A 390 -8.63 -5.39 -11.09
CA LEU A 390 -7.55 -4.56 -11.65
C LEU A 390 -6.45 -4.27 -10.63
N HIS A 391 -6.84 -3.93 -9.41
CA HIS A 391 -5.91 -3.65 -8.33
C HIS A 391 -5.15 -4.93 -7.91
N VAL A 392 -5.88 -5.99 -7.58
CA VAL A 392 -5.28 -7.23 -7.06
C VAL A 392 -4.51 -7.98 -8.13
N GLY A 393 -4.94 -7.96 -9.40
CA GLY A 393 -4.19 -8.48 -10.53
C GLY A 393 -2.82 -7.81 -10.65
N SER A 394 -2.77 -6.49 -10.46
CA SER A 394 -1.51 -5.72 -10.49
C SER A 394 -0.56 -6.12 -9.37
N GLU A 395 -1.08 -6.31 -8.15
CA GLU A 395 -0.25 -6.61 -6.99
C GLU A 395 0.20 -8.07 -6.95
N VAL A 396 -0.68 -9.02 -7.28
CA VAL A 396 -0.31 -10.44 -7.26
C VAL A 396 0.73 -10.76 -8.34
N TYR A 397 0.71 -10.05 -9.49
CA TYR A 397 1.75 -10.16 -10.52
C TYR A 397 3.16 -9.88 -10.00
N LYS A 398 3.30 -9.00 -8.99
CA LYS A 398 4.62 -8.65 -8.43
C LYS A 398 5.22 -9.79 -7.62
N VAL A 399 4.39 -10.63 -7.01
CA VAL A 399 4.80 -11.61 -5.98
C VAL A 399 4.47 -13.06 -6.34
N CYS A 400 3.66 -13.33 -7.37
CA CYS A 400 3.33 -14.70 -7.74
C CYS A 400 4.58 -15.45 -8.25
N LYS A 401 4.54 -16.78 -8.12
CA LYS A 401 5.68 -17.65 -8.45
C LYS A 401 6.04 -17.61 -9.94
N ASP A 402 5.04 -17.46 -10.81
CA ASP A 402 5.21 -17.39 -12.26
C ASP A 402 4.41 -16.21 -12.84
N PRO A 403 4.99 -14.99 -12.83
CA PRO A 403 4.35 -13.81 -13.39
C PRO A 403 4.12 -13.90 -14.90
N ASP A 404 4.97 -14.63 -15.63
CA ASP A 404 4.85 -14.73 -17.08
C ASP A 404 3.63 -15.58 -17.47
N ALA A 405 3.34 -16.64 -16.70
CA ALA A 405 2.11 -17.41 -16.85
C ALA A 405 0.84 -16.63 -16.48
N LEU A 406 0.94 -15.63 -15.60
CA LEU A 406 -0.19 -14.79 -15.19
C LEU A 406 -0.46 -13.62 -16.16
N LEU A 407 0.58 -13.13 -16.82
CA LEU A 407 0.54 -11.93 -17.66
C LEU A 407 -0.62 -11.93 -18.69
N PRO A 408 -0.91 -13.01 -19.45
CA PRO A 408 -1.97 -13.01 -20.46
C PRO A 408 -3.39 -12.85 -19.90
N PHE A 409 -3.59 -13.16 -18.61
CA PHE A 409 -4.87 -12.98 -17.92
C PHE A 409 -5.07 -11.53 -17.45
N ILE A 410 -3.96 -10.79 -17.30
CA ILE A 410 -3.98 -9.39 -16.89
C ILE A 410 -4.04 -8.47 -18.11
N ILE A 411 -3.18 -8.71 -19.10
CA ILE A 411 -3.08 -7.91 -20.32
C ILE A 411 -3.23 -8.84 -21.52
N LYS A 412 -4.34 -8.71 -22.24
CA LYS A 412 -4.67 -9.60 -23.35
C LYS A 412 -3.83 -9.31 -24.59
N ASP A 413 -3.64 -8.03 -24.89
CA ASP A 413 -3.00 -7.56 -26.11
C ASP A 413 -1.70 -6.81 -25.80
N ILE A 414 -0.59 -7.55 -25.70
CA ILE A 414 0.74 -6.95 -25.52
C ILE A 414 1.35 -6.67 -26.90
N PRO A 415 1.70 -5.40 -27.21
CA PRO A 415 2.25 -5.08 -28.51
C PRO A 415 3.65 -5.68 -28.68
N ASN A 416 3.88 -6.33 -29.82
CA ASN A 416 5.20 -6.82 -30.21
C ASN A 416 5.99 -5.69 -30.89
N LEU A 417 6.73 -4.93 -30.09
CA LEU A 417 7.50 -3.78 -30.55
C LEU A 417 8.97 -4.17 -30.79
N PRO A 418 9.63 -3.63 -31.85
CA PRO A 418 11.02 -3.97 -32.14
C PRO A 418 11.95 -3.46 -31.03
N THR A 419 12.88 -4.33 -30.63
CA THR A 419 13.79 -4.08 -29.52
C THR A 419 15.20 -3.72 -30.00
N VAL A 420 15.92 -2.99 -29.14
CA VAL A 420 17.35 -2.72 -29.26
C VAL A 420 18.09 -3.42 -28.13
N SER A 421 19.31 -3.86 -28.40
CA SER A 421 20.15 -4.57 -27.44
C SER A 421 21.32 -3.69 -26.96
N ASN A 422 21.67 -3.81 -25.69
CA ASN A 422 22.81 -3.15 -25.03
C ASN A 422 22.86 -1.62 -25.28
N ALA A 423 21.72 -0.96 -25.14
CA ALA A 423 21.62 0.49 -25.28
C ALA A 423 22.42 1.18 -24.18
N GLY A 424 23.47 1.91 -24.57
CA GLY A 424 24.32 2.68 -23.65
C GLY A 424 23.77 4.09 -23.45
N ILE A 425 23.54 4.47 -22.19
CA ILE A 425 23.08 5.79 -21.77
C ILE A 425 24.24 6.48 -21.08
N TRP A 426 24.67 7.63 -21.61
CA TRP A 426 25.74 8.44 -21.03
C TRP A 426 25.16 9.52 -20.13
N ILE A 427 25.63 9.56 -18.89
CA ILE A 427 25.08 10.38 -17.81
C ILE A 427 26.08 11.48 -17.42
N ASN A 428 25.59 12.71 -17.51
CA ASN A 428 26.23 13.92 -17.01
C ASN A 428 25.19 14.63 -16.14
N VAL A 429 25.43 14.73 -14.84
CA VAL A 429 24.47 15.36 -13.92
C VAL A 429 25.20 16.12 -12.80
N ASP A 430 24.61 17.24 -12.39
CA ASP A 430 24.98 18.02 -11.20
C ASP A 430 23.68 18.49 -10.53
N THR A 431 23.16 17.71 -9.58
CA THR A 431 21.78 17.84 -9.12
C THR A 431 21.56 18.91 -8.03
N SER A 432 22.60 19.65 -7.62
CA SER A 432 22.51 20.63 -6.53
C SER A 432 21.77 20.05 -5.30
N ASP A 433 20.79 20.74 -4.70
CA ASP A 433 20.01 20.20 -3.56
C ASP A 433 18.71 19.46 -3.97
N CYS A 434 18.49 19.21 -5.26
CA CYS A 434 17.26 18.59 -5.75
C CYS A 434 17.48 17.19 -6.32
N LYS A 435 16.48 16.32 -6.24
CA LYS A 435 16.49 15.05 -7.01
C LYS A 435 16.18 15.36 -8.48
N GLU A 436 16.82 14.69 -9.44
CA GLU A 436 16.61 14.91 -10.88
C GLU A 436 16.28 13.61 -11.61
N TRP A 437 15.31 13.68 -12.52
CA TRP A 437 14.99 12.58 -13.44
C TRP A 437 15.67 12.78 -14.78
N ILE A 438 16.45 11.79 -15.21
CA ILE A 438 17.18 11.77 -16.47
C ILE A 438 16.42 10.87 -17.45
N SER A 439 16.02 11.47 -18.56
CA SER A 439 15.37 10.78 -19.69
C SER A 439 16.37 9.91 -20.42
N THR A 440 15.95 8.71 -20.83
CA THR A 440 16.83 7.75 -21.52
C THR A 440 16.47 7.56 -23.00
N GLY A 441 15.28 8.00 -23.41
CA GLY A 441 14.74 7.68 -24.74
C GLY A 441 14.41 6.20 -24.93
N LEU A 442 14.32 5.42 -23.85
CA LEU A 442 14.04 3.99 -23.86
C LEU A 442 12.71 3.67 -23.18
N TYR A 443 12.08 2.60 -23.63
CA TYR A 443 10.79 2.11 -23.17
C TYR A 443 10.84 0.60 -22.94
N LEU A 444 10.03 0.10 -21.99
CA LEU A 444 9.74 -1.33 -21.83
C LEU A 444 8.27 -1.60 -22.15
N SER A 445 8.02 -2.64 -22.94
CA SER A 445 6.67 -3.16 -23.19
C SER A 445 6.06 -3.71 -21.90
N PRO A 446 4.72 -3.80 -21.78
CA PRO A 446 4.07 -4.44 -20.64
C PRO A 446 4.65 -5.83 -20.31
N GLY A 447 5.03 -6.03 -19.05
CA GLY A 447 5.61 -7.28 -18.54
C GLY A 447 7.05 -7.59 -19.01
N MET A 448 7.62 -6.76 -19.89
CA MET A 448 8.98 -6.96 -20.42
C MET A 448 10.03 -6.83 -19.30
N ARG A 449 10.95 -7.79 -19.24
CA ARG A 449 12.09 -7.80 -18.31
C ARG A 449 13.35 -7.37 -19.03
N THR A 450 14.19 -6.61 -18.34
CA THR A 450 15.52 -6.24 -18.85
C THR A 450 16.53 -6.20 -17.71
N TYR A 451 17.81 -6.31 -18.04
CA TYR A 451 18.88 -6.05 -17.09
C TYR A 451 19.47 -4.67 -17.34
N ILE A 452 19.75 -3.97 -16.25
CA ILE A 452 20.49 -2.71 -16.25
C ILE A 452 21.85 -2.96 -15.61
N THR A 453 22.90 -2.65 -16.36
CA THR A 453 24.29 -2.68 -15.86
C THR A 453 24.61 -1.31 -15.29
N VAL A 454 24.93 -1.29 -14.00
CA VAL A 454 25.12 -0.10 -13.17
C VAL A 454 26.61 0.09 -12.89
N PRO A 455 27.18 1.24 -13.24
CA PRO A 455 28.58 1.54 -12.98
C PRO A 455 28.82 1.88 -11.50
N GLN A 456 30.05 1.67 -11.01
CA GLN A 456 30.41 1.82 -9.59
C GLN A 456 30.21 3.25 -9.06
N GLU A 457 30.26 4.23 -9.96
CA GLU A 457 30.09 5.65 -9.67
C GLU A 457 28.72 5.99 -9.12
N ILE A 458 27.68 5.21 -9.43
CA ILE A 458 26.31 5.44 -8.95
C ILE A 458 25.74 4.27 -8.14
N LYS A 459 26.35 3.08 -8.22
CA LYS A 459 25.90 1.89 -7.50
C LYS A 459 25.89 2.11 -5.99
N GLY A 460 24.75 1.84 -5.34
CA GLY A 460 24.62 1.96 -3.88
C GLY A 460 24.65 3.40 -3.35
N LYS A 461 24.54 4.41 -4.23
CA LYS A 461 24.59 5.83 -3.85
C LYS A 461 23.21 6.50 -3.85
N GLY A 462 22.15 5.74 -3.61
CA GLY A 462 20.77 6.23 -3.58
C GLY A 462 20.16 6.53 -4.95
N TRP A 463 20.83 6.16 -6.05
CA TRP A 463 20.27 6.24 -7.39
C TRP A 463 19.17 5.19 -7.59
N GLN A 464 18.18 5.56 -8.40
CA GLN A 464 17.07 4.66 -8.73
C GLN A 464 16.86 4.63 -10.24
N VAL A 465 16.24 3.55 -10.72
CA VAL A 465 15.59 3.53 -12.03
C VAL A 465 14.08 3.55 -11.81
N GLN A 466 13.37 4.34 -12.61
CA GLN A 466 11.91 4.33 -12.69
C GLN A 466 11.47 3.87 -14.07
N ILE A 467 10.45 3.00 -14.12
CA ILE A 467 9.77 2.61 -15.35
C ILE A 467 8.34 3.13 -15.28
N GLY A 468 7.94 3.99 -16.23
CA GLY A 468 6.67 4.72 -16.23
C GLY A 468 6.89 6.20 -15.91
N CYS A 469 6.17 7.10 -16.60
CA CYS A 469 6.35 8.56 -16.45
C CYS A 469 5.49 9.18 -15.34
N GLN A 470 4.43 8.48 -14.95
CA GLN A 470 3.46 8.92 -13.94
C GLN A 470 4.02 8.81 -12.52
N THR A 471 3.41 9.55 -11.59
CA THR A 471 3.58 9.40 -10.14
C THR A 471 2.28 9.19 -9.38
N ASP A 472 1.15 9.44 -10.02
CA ASP A 472 -0.18 9.44 -9.40
C ASP A 472 -0.65 8.04 -9.00
N CYS A 473 -1.37 8.01 -7.87
CA CYS A 473 -2.17 6.88 -7.43
C CYS A 473 -3.66 7.22 -7.59
N LEU A 474 -4.36 6.46 -8.43
CA LEU A 474 -5.80 6.67 -8.70
C LEU A 474 -6.72 5.77 -7.85
N GLY A 475 -6.21 5.16 -6.78
CA GLY A 475 -6.94 4.13 -6.02
C GLY A 475 -8.30 4.56 -5.47
N GLU A 476 -8.47 5.85 -5.20
CA GLU A 476 -9.69 6.45 -4.65
C GLU A 476 -10.64 7.02 -5.73
N ALA A 477 -10.33 6.84 -7.02
CA ALA A 477 -11.17 7.39 -8.08
C ALA A 477 -12.48 6.61 -8.28
N ASP A 478 -13.58 7.33 -8.53
CA ASP A 478 -14.90 6.75 -8.84
C ASP A 478 -14.90 5.94 -10.13
N ALA A 479 -14.07 6.32 -11.10
CA ALA A 479 -13.86 5.58 -12.33
C ALA A 479 -12.37 5.55 -12.67
N LEU A 480 -11.87 4.42 -13.14
CA LEU A 480 -10.49 4.23 -13.56
C LEU A 480 -10.42 4.15 -15.08
N LYS A 481 -9.69 5.07 -15.72
CA LYS A 481 -9.37 5.09 -17.17
C LYS A 481 -8.02 4.45 -17.48
N ARG A 482 -7.27 4.07 -16.44
CA ARG A 482 -6.06 3.25 -16.47
C ARG A 482 -5.88 2.55 -15.12
N ALA A 483 -4.90 1.65 -15.01
CA ALA A 483 -4.56 1.05 -13.73
C ALA A 483 -4.16 2.14 -12.68
N PRO A 484 -4.46 1.92 -11.38
CA PRO A 484 -4.27 2.94 -10.35
C PRO A 484 -2.83 3.47 -10.25
N VAL A 485 -1.84 2.57 -10.29
CA VAL A 485 -0.42 2.87 -10.24
C VAL A 485 0.26 2.15 -11.41
N VAL A 486 0.88 2.91 -12.31
CA VAL A 486 1.49 2.41 -13.55
C VAL A 486 3.00 2.61 -13.61
N HIS A 487 3.63 3.01 -12.50
CA HIS A 487 5.07 3.20 -12.42
C HIS A 487 5.71 2.25 -11.40
N MET A 488 6.99 1.93 -11.59
CA MET A 488 7.76 1.12 -10.66
C MET A 488 9.18 1.69 -10.50
N ARG A 489 9.70 1.65 -9.27
CA ARG A 489 11.06 2.09 -8.95
C ARG A 489 11.91 0.95 -8.43
N PHE A 490 13.19 0.96 -8.77
CA PHE A 490 14.17 0.02 -8.27
C PHE A 490 15.44 0.78 -7.86
N ALA A 491 16.01 0.41 -6.71
CA ALA A 491 17.29 0.95 -6.26
C ALA A 491 18.45 0.35 -7.07
N LEU A 492 19.42 1.17 -7.45
CA LEU A 492 20.60 0.75 -8.21
C LEU A 492 21.74 0.30 -7.27
N ASP A 493 21.49 -0.73 -6.46
CA ASP A 493 22.42 -1.17 -5.41
C ASP A 493 23.33 -2.34 -5.83
N SER A 494 23.09 -2.90 -7.02
CA SER A 494 23.87 -4.00 -7.58
C SER A 494 24.44 -3.63 -8.95
N GLU A 495 25.55 -4.26 -9.34
CA GLU A 495 26.19 -4.03 -10.65
C GLU A 495 25.28 -4.41 -11.81
N LYS A 496 24.44 -5.43 -11.63
CA LYS A 496 23.48 -5.87 -12.63
C LYS A 496 22.15 -6.16 -11.95
N LEU A 497 21.14 -5.38 -12.32
CA LEU A 497 19.80 -5.44 -11.75
C LEU A 497 18.78 -5.84 -12.81
N GLN A 498 17.90 -6.79 -12.51
CA GLN A 498 16.74 -7.08 -13.35
C GLN A 498 15.59 -6.15 -12.99
N VAL A 499 14.99 -5.51 -13.98
CA VAL A 499 13.84 -4.61 -13.80
C VAL A 499 12.70 -4.99 -14.74
N ARG A 500 11.47 -4.65 -14.33
CA ARG A 500 10.23 -4.87 -15.08
C ARG A 500 9.13 -3.94 -14.59
N ASN A 501 8.12 -3.71 -15.42
CA ASN A 501 6.86 -3.10 -15.00
C ASN A 501 5.72 -3.83 -15.74
N LEU A 502 4.69 -4.25 -15.01
CA LEU A 502 3.51 -4.90 -15.57
C LEU A 502 2.92 -4.07 -16.70
N TRP A 503 2.80 -2.76 -16.51
CA TRP A 503 2.16 -1.84 -17.44
C TRP A 503 3.12 -1.27 -18.51
N GLY A 504 4.41 -1.64 -18.45
CA GLY A 504 5.45 -1.05 -19.27
C GLY A 504 5.74 0.41 -18.89
N GLY A 505 6.48 1.13 -19.72
CA GLY A 505 6.75 2.55 -19.50
C GLY A 505 8.12 3.01 -19.97
N LEU A 506 8.29 4.33 -20.05
CA LEU A 506 9.58 4.97 -20.29
C LEU A 506 10.54 4.68 -19.13
N ILE A 507 11.82 4.48 -19.45
CA ILE A 507 12.87 4.24 -18.47
C ILE A 507 13.52 5.58 -18.09
N TYR A 508 13.61 5.84 -16.80
CA TYR A 508 14.25 7.02 -16.22
C TYR A 508 15.32 6.62 -15.22
N LEU A 509 16.42 7.38 -15.17
CA LEU A 509 17.33 7.33 -14.03
C LEU A 509 17.00 8.48 -13.09
N ILE A 510 16.92 8.21 -11.80
CA ILE A 510 16.67 9.22 -10.77
C ILE A 510 17.97 9.41 -10.01
N ALA A 511 18.57 10.58 -10.20
CA ALA A 511 19.73 11.04 -9.46
C ALA A 511 19.26 11.67 -8.14
N PRO A 512 19.81 11.24 -6.99
CA PRO A 512 19.50 11.87 -5.71
C PRO A 512 20.10 13.28 -5.64
N PRO A 513 19.66 14.12 -4.68
CA PRO A 513 20.30 15.40 -4.39
C PRO A 513 21.81 15.27 -4.21
N ARG A 514 22.54 16.32 -4.60
CA ARG A 514 24.00 16.46 -4.45
C ARG A 514 24.80 15.39 -5.19
N SER A 515 24.24 14.87 -6.27
CA SER A 515 24.92 13.95 -7.18
C SER A 515 25.69 14.71 -8.23
N LYS A 516 26.97 14.36 -8.40
CA LYS A 516 27.82 14.88 -9.47
C LYS A 516 28.52 13.73 -10.18
N VAL A 517 28.13 13.46 -11.42
CA VAL A 517 28.79 12.47 -12.27
C VAL A 517 28.94 13.01 -13.69
N ASN A 518 30.02 12.63 -14.36
CA ASN A 518 30.35 13.06 -15.71
C ASN A 518 30.88 11.87 -16.51
N GLY A 519 30.31 11.61 -17.68
CA GLY A 519 30.70 10.54 -18.58
C GLY A 519 30.37 9.13 -18.10
N VAL A 520 29.42 8.97 -17.17
CA VAL A 520 29.08 7.67 -16.60
C VAL A 520 28.15 6.90 -17.55
N LYS A 521 28.50 5.65 -17.89
CA LYS A 521 27.71 4.83 -18.81
C LYS A 521 26.86 3.80 -18.07
N VAL A 522 25.54 3.90 -18.24
CA VAL A 522 24.57 2.86 -17.85
C VAL A 522 24.19 2.06 -19.09
N VAL A 523 24.04 0.74 -18.98
CA VAL A 523 23.64 -0.10 -20.13
C VAL A 523 22.33 -0.81 -19.85
N VAL A 524 21.35 -0.62 -20.74
CA VAL A 524 20.09 -1.36 -20.72
C VAL A 524 20.17 -2.49 -21.74
N GLN A 525 20.09 -3.74 -21.28
CA GLN A 525 20.35 -4.92 -22.11
C GLN A 525 19.34 -5.08 -23.24
N THR A 526 18.06 -4.92 -22.96
CA THR A 526 16.98 -4.98 -23.96
C THR A 526 15.98 -3.87 -23.69
N ALA A 527 15.66 -3.06 -24.70
CA ALA A 527 14.68 -1.98 -24.58
C ALA A 527 14.03 -1.67 -25.94
N ILE A 528 13.06 -0.77 -25.96
CA ILE A 528 12.41 -0.25 -27.15
C ILE A 528 12.76 1.23 -27.26
N LYS A 529 13.06 1.73 -28.46
CA LYS A 529 13.31 3.17 -28.66
C LYS A 529 12.01 3.95 -28.53
N ALA A 530 12.04 5.04 -27.77
CA ALA A 530 10.97 6.03 -27.69
C ALA A 530 11.29 7.26 -28.54
N PRO A 531 10.28 7.95 -29.10
CA PRO A 531 10.50 9.26 -29.70
C PRO A 531 11.01 10.23 -28.65
N TYR A 532 12.25 10.67 -28.80
CA TYR A 532 12.91 11.54 -27.84
C TYR A 532 13.65 12.67 -28.56
N TYR A 533 13.10 13.88 -28.47
CA TYR A 533 13.72 15.08 -28.99
C TYR A 533 14.46 15.79 -27.86
N LYS A 534 15.72 16.16 -28.10
CA LYS A 534 16.51 16.97 -27.17
C LYS A 534 17.03 18.22 -27.86
N SER A 535 16.58 19.39 -27.41
CA SER A 535 16.99 20.68 -27.97
C SER A 535 18.52 20.81 -27.96
N GLY A 536 19.08 21.32 -29.06
CA GLY A 536 20.52 21.46 -29.28
C GLY A 536 21.29 20.16 -29.56
N GLN A 537 20.67 18.97 -29.45
CA GLN A 537 21.30 17.69 -29.75
C GLN A 537 20.63 16.95 -30.90
N THR A 538 19.29 16.98 -30.96
CA THR A 538 18.52 16.33 -32.02
C THR A 538 18.28 17.31 -33.16
N SER A 539 18.70 16.96 -34.38
CA SER A 539 18.39 17.78 -35.56
C SER A 539 16.92 17.60 -35.98
N VAL A 540 16.32 18.63 -36.58
CA VAL A 540 14.95 18.56 -37.12
C VAL A 540 14.84 17.48 -38.21
N VAL A 541 15.89 17.32 -39.01
CA VAL A 541 15.92 16.31 -40.08
C VAL A 541 15.87 14.90 -39.52
N ASP A 542 16.72 14.58 -38.52
CA ASP A 542 16.73 13.26 -37.88
C ASP A 542 15.40 13.00 -37.15
N TRP A 543 14.84 14.05 -36.53
CA TRP A 543 13.54 13.98 -35.88
C TRP A 543 12.43 13.56 -36.84
N VAL A 544 12.30 14.27 -37.97
CA VAL A 544 11.25 14.06 -38.96
C VAL A 544 11.39 12.71 -39.67
N ASN A 545 12.62 12.33 -40.00
CA ASN A 545 12.90 11.14 -40.81
C ASN A 545 12.81 9.84 -40.01
N ASP A 546 13.27 9.82 -38.76
CA ASP A 546 13.40 8.58 -37.98
C ASP A 546 12.84 8.69 -36.56
N ILE A 547 13.37 9.61 -35.75
CA ILE A 547 13.20 9.56 -34.29
C ILE A 547 11.72 9.68 -33.88
N ARG A 548 10.94 10.56 -34.52
CA ARG A 548 9.51 10.72 -34.20
C ARG A 548 8.67 9.48 -34.50
N ASN A 549 9.19 8.54 -35.29
CA ASN A 549 8.54 7.29 -35.68
C ASN A 549 8.98 6.09 -34.84
N ALA A 550 9.83 6.30 -33.83
CA ALA A 550 10.25 5.25 -32.91
C ALA A 550 9.02 4.56 -32.26
N PRO A 551 9.04 3.23 -32.08
CA PRO A 551 7.84 2.42 -31.88
C PRO A 551 7.14 2.60 -30.52
N ALA A 552 7.79 3.17 -29.50
CA ALA A 552 7.16 3.29 -28.18
C ALA A 552 5.88 4.15 -28.21
N PRO A 553 4.89 3.85 -27.34
CA PRO A 553 3.64 4.63 -27.23
C PRO A 553 3.82 5.96 -26.50
N TRP A 554 4.96 6.18 -25.83
CA TRP A 554 5.27 7.43 -25.14
C TRP A 554 6.46 8.13 -25.77
N ALA A 555 6.42 9.46 -25.76
CA ALA A 555 7.46 10.34 -26.27
C ALA A 555 7.86 11.41 -25.26
N GLU A 556 9.09 11.92 -25.39
CA GLU A 556 9.60 13.05 -24.61
C GLU A 556 10.17 14.15 -25.52
N LEU A 557 9.84 15.40 -25.20
CA LEU A 557 10.46 16.60 -25.74
C LEU A 557 11.22 17.31 -24.62
N GLU A 558 12.55 17.29 -24.68
CA GLU A 558 13.42 17.93 -23.69
C GLU A 558 13.99 19.25 -24.22
N PHE A 559 13.66 20.34 -23.52
CA PHE A 559 14.12 21.71 -23.78
C PHE A 559 15.08 22.18 -22.67
N GLU A 560 15.50 23.45 -22.64
CA GLU A 560 16.54 23.89 -21.69
C GLU A 560 16.10 23.70 -20.23
N ASN A 561 14.89 24.13 -19.89
CA ASN A 561 14.37 24.14 -18.52
C ASN A 561 13.14 23.26 -18.28
N VAL A 562 12.60 22.60 -19.30
CA VAL A 562 11.38 21.78 -19.16
C VAL A 562 11.41 20.56 -20.08
N ILE A 563 10.79 19.47 -19.62
CA ILE A 563 10.57 18.24 -20.39
C ILE A 563 9.08 17.95 -20.45
N ILE A 564 8.56 17.72 -21.66
CA ILE A 564 7.15 17.38 -21.89
C ILE A 564 7.06 15.90 -22.29
N THR A 565 6.30 15.12 -21.53
CA THR A 565 6.05 13.70 -21.76
C THR A 565 4.58 13.48 -22.14
N LEU A 566 4.34 12.74 -23.21
CA LEU A 566 3.01 12.57 -23.81
C LEU A 566 2.93 11.27 -24.63
N HIS A 567 1.73 10.92 -25.10
CA HIS A 567 1.55 9.79 -26.02
C HIS A 567 2.14 10.12 -27.40
N SER A 568 2.87 9.18 -27.99
CA SER A 568 3.60 9.37 -29.25
C SER A 568 2.72 9.80 -30.42
N ASP A 569 1.42 9.48 -30.39
CA ASP A 569 0.47 9.88 -31.44
C ASP A 569 0.39 11.39 -31.66
N PHE A 570 0.59 12.19 -30.60
CA PHE A 570 0.58 13.65 -30.73
C PHE A 570 1.82 14.20 -31.46
N ILE A 571 2.93 13.45 -31.50
CA ILE A 571 4.18 13.93 -32.10
C ILE A 571 4.50 13.30 -33.45
N ARG A 572 3.76 12.26 -33.88
CA ARG A 572 4.04 11.59 -35.18
C ARG A 572 4.01 12.56 -36.36
N LYS A 573 3.26 13.66 -36.24
CA LYS A 573 3.11 14.72 -37.26
C LYS A 573 3.73 16.05 -36.85
N LEU A 574 4.56 16.08 -35.80
CA LEU A 574 5.25 17.29 -35.37
C LEU A 574 6.52 17.47 -36.23
N ASP A 575 6.46 18.37 -37.21
CA ASP A 575 7.60 18.63 -38.11
C ASP A 575 8.62 19.61 -37.53
N ARG A 576 8.18 20.55 -36.67
CA ARG A 576 8.99 21.65 -36.12
C ARG A 576 9.10 21.60 -34.59
N PRO A 577 9.77 20.59 -34.01
CA PRO A 577 9.99 20.52 -32.56
C PRO A 577 10.88 21.67 -32.05
N ASP A 578 11.68 22.27 -32.93
CA ASP A 578 12.53 23.42 -32.65
C ASP A 578 11.72 24.71 -32.39
N GLU A 579 10.60 24.91 -33.10
CA GLU A 579 9.68 26.02 -32.82
C GLU A 579 8.97 25.85 -31.48
N VAL A 580 8.65 24.60 -31.11
CA VAL A 580 8.10 24.25 -29.79
C VAL A 580 9.15 24.50 -28.70
N ALA A 581 10.41 24.12 -28.93
CA ALA A 581 11.51 24.42 -28.01
C ALA A 581 11.65 25.94 -27.78
N ALA A 582 11.67 26.74 -28.85
CA ALA A 582 11.78 28.20 -28.74
C ALA A 582 10.61 28.83 -27.95
N LEU A 583 9.39 28.32 -28.14
CA LEU A 583 8.23 28.74 -27.34
C LEU A 583 8.45 28.46 -25.85
N TRP A 584 8.82 27.23 -25.49
CA TRP A 584 8.96 26.81 -24.10
C TRP A 584 10.17 27.42 -23.41
N ASP A 585 11.29 27.59 -24.11
CA ASP A 585 12.44 28.31 -23.59
C ASP A 585 12.07 29.78 -23.28
N SER A 586 11.25 30.41 -24.13
CA SER A 586 10.72 31.75 -23.89
C SER A 586 9.79 31.81 -22.66
N ILE A 587 8.87 30.84 -22.52
CA ILE A 587 7.99 30.71 -21.35
C ILE A 587 8.80 30.53 -20.07
N MET A 588 9.72 29.58 -20.04
CA MET A 588 10.52 29.27 -18.85
C MET A 588 11.45 30.42 -18.47
N ASN A 589 11.97 31.18 -19.44
CA ASN A 589 12.69 32.43 -19.16
C ASN A 589 11.76 33.46 -18.50
N GLY A 590 10.51 33.62 -18.97
CA GLY A 590 9.53 34.47 -18.31
C GLY A 590 9.21 34.03 -16.87
N VAL A 591 9.09 32.72 -16.65
CA VAL A 591 8.91 32.14 -15.31
C VAL A 591 10.10 32.47 -14.40
N ALA A 592 11.34 32.32 -14.91
CA ALA A 592 12.57 32.67 -14.20
C ALA A 592 12.63 34.15 -13.83
N ASN A 593 12.29 35.01 -14.80
CA ASN A 593 12.34 36.46 -14.69
C ASN A 593 11.39 36.96 -13.60
N LEU A 594 10.12 36.53 -13.61
CA LEU A 594 9.17 36.90 -12.57
C LEU A 594 9.59 36.37 -11.19
N ALA A 595 10.16 35.16 -11.15
CA ALA A 595 10.68 34.58 -9.91
C ALA A 595 11.99 35.24 -9.42
N ALA A 596 12.57 36.16 -10.20
CA ALA A 596 13.88 36.76 -9.97
C ALA A 596 15.00 35.70 -9.76
N LYS A 597 14.96 34.62 -10.54
CA LYS A 597 15.92 33.50 -10.49
C LYS A 597 16.80 33.46 -11.74
N PRO A 598 17.96 32.78 -11.70
CA PRO A 598 18.76 32.54 -12.89
C PRO A 598 17.94 31.90 -14.02
N ALA A 599 18.21 32.33 -15.26
CA ALA A 599 17.49 31.85 -16.44
C ALA A 599 17.58 30.31 -16.60
N LYS A 600 18.71 29.71 -16.22
CA LYS A 600 18.87 28.26 -16.19
C LYS A 600 18.43 27.71 -14.84
N PHE A 601 17.49 26.79 -14.86
CA PHE A 601 16.98 26.16 -13.64
C PHE A 601 18.00 25.13 -13.12
N PRO A 602 18.11 24.97 -11.78
CA PRO A 602 18.98 23.94 -11.19
C PRO A 602 18.52 22.53 -11.55
N ARG A 603 17.25 22.36 -11.93
CA ARG A 603 16.65 21.13 -12.42
C ARG A 603 15.55 21.48 -13.42
N LYS A 604 15.47 20.75 -14.53
CA LYS A 604 14.36 20.91 -15.49
C LYS A 604 13.02 20.57 -14.84
N GLU A 605 11.99 21.36 -15.11
CA GLU A 605 10.61 21.01 -14.80
C GLU A 605 10.15 19.83 -15.68
N ARG A 606 9.15 19.08 -15.23
CA ARG A 606 8.58 17.96 -15.99
C ARG A 606 7.08 18.09 -16.06
N ILE A 607 6.54 17.91 -17.26
CA ILE A 607 5.11 17.89 -17.53
C ILE A 607 4.76 16.53 -18.11
N VAL A 608 3.77 15.85 -17.53
CA VAL A 608 3.28 14.55 -17.99
C VAL A 608 1.81 14.66 -18.34
N ALA A 609 1.49 14.43 -19.60
CA ALA A 609 0.13 14.40 -20.10
C ALA A 609 -0.45 12.99 -20.03
N ASP A 610 -1.37 12.77 -19.10
CA ASP A 610 -1.95 11.46 -18.79
C ASP A 610 -3.45 11.41 -19.08
N VAL A 611 -3.97 10.21 -19.33
CA VAL A 611 -5.39 9.99 -19.61
C VAL A 611 -6.27 10.35 -18.39
N GLN A 612 -5.70 10.21 -17.19
CA GLN A 612 -6.34 10.48 -15.92
C GLN A 612 -5.28 10.81 -14.87
N ILE A 613 -5.55 11.86 -14.10
CA ILE A 613 -4.72 12.34 -12.99
C ILE A 613 -5.49 12.22 -11.67
N SER A 614 -4.77 12.36 -10.56
CA SER A 614 -5.27 12.12 -9.20
C SER A 614 -6.10 13.29 -8.65
N ALA A 615 -5.88 14.51 -9.14
CA ALA A 615 -6.57 15.70 -8.65
C ALA A 615 -6.76 16.75 -9.76
N GLY A 616 -7.91 17.42 -9.73
CA GLY A 616 -8.20 18.55 -10.61
C GLY A 616 -8.17 18.21 -12.10
N PHE A 617 -7.96 19.25 -12.90
CA PHE A 617 -7.71 19.12 -14.35
C PHE A 617 -6.21 19.15 -14.70
N MET A 618 -5.44 19.79 -13.82
CA MET A 618 -3.98 19.79 -13.77
C MET A 618 -3.59 19.87 -12.28
N HIS A 619 -2.39 19.41 -11.93
CA HIS A 619 -1.81 19.70 -10.62
C HIS A 619 -0.28 19.79 -10.67
N SER A 620 0.25 20.65 -9.82
CA SER A 620 1.68 20.90 -9.67
C SER A 620 2.41 19.73 -9.02
N GLY A 621 3.74 19.76 -9.09
CA GLY A 621 4.61 18.70 -8.61
C GLY A 621 5.83 18.50 -9.49
N TYR A 622 6.49 17.36 -9.29
CA TYR A 622 7.58 16.89 -10.14
C TYR A 622 7.38 15.39 -10.42
N PRO A 623 6.64 15.05 -11.50
CA PRO A 623 6.14 15.93 -12.57
C PRO A 623 4.89 16.76 -12.22
N ILE A 624 4.65 17.82 -12.99
CA ILE A 624 3.35 18.45 -13.18
C ILE A 624 2.51 17.49 -14.01
N MET A 625 1.30 17.18 -13.56
CA MET A 625 0.40 16.24 -14.23
C MET A 625 -0.74 17.00 -14.89
N ILE A 626 -1.02 16.69 -16.16
CA ILE A 626 -2.11 17.30 -16.93
C ILE A 626 -2.93 16.23 -17.66
N HIS A 627 -4.17 16.53 -18.00
CA HIS A 627 -4.93 15.67 -18.91
C HIS A 627 -4.37 15.70 -20.34
N SER A 628 -4.36 14.55 -21.01
CA SER A 628 -3.95 14.43 -22.43
C SER A 628 -4.70 15.36 -23.39
N THR A 629 -5.91 15.81 -23.03
CA THR A 629 -6.68 16.76 -23.82
C THR A 629 -6.01 18.12 -23.98
N SER A 630 -5.10 18.50 -23.09
CA SER A 630 -4.40 19.79 -23.15
C SER A 630 -3.19 19.80 -24.08
N VAL A 631 -2.70 18.63 -24.53
CA VAL A 631 -1.44 18.50 -25.29
C VAL A 631 -1.38 19.38 -26.53
N ALA A 632 -2.49 19.56 -27.23
CA ALA A 632 -2.53 20.34 -28.48
C ALA A 632 -2.04 21.79 -28.30
N GLU A 633 -2.34 22.41 -27.16
CA GLU A 633 -1.94 23.78 -26.85
C GLU A 633 -0.44 23.86 -26.50
N LEU A 634 0.11 22.80 -25.89
CA LEU A 634 1.53 22.74 -25.50
C LEU A 634 2.47 22.57 -26.71
N LEU A 635 1.99 21.98 -27.80
CA LEU A 635 2.79 21.66 -28.98
C LEU A 635 2.61 22.64 -30.15
N ASN A 636 1.71 23.62 -30.03
CA ASN A 636 1.40 24.55 -31.11
C ASN A 636 1.69 26.00 -30.69
N PRO A 637 2.84 26.57 -31.09
CA PRO A 637 3.21 27.94 -30.75
C PRO A 637 2.18 28.99 -31.17
N LYS A 638 1.50 28.79 -32.30
CA LYS A 638 0.43 29.70 -32.74
C LYS A 638 -0.76 29.65 -31.79
N THR A 639 -1.22 28.45 -31.44
CA THR A 639 -2.35 28.28 -30.50
C THR A 639 -2.01 28.84 -29.12
N ALA A 640 -0.82 28.56 -28.59
CA ALA A 640 -0.39 29.10 -27.30
C ALA A 640 -0.37 30.64 -27.28
N ARG A 641 0.05 31.27 -28.38
CA ARG A 641 0.08 32.74 -28.51
C ARG A 641 -1.27 33.39 -28.81
N THR A 642 -2.28 32.62 -29.22
CA THR A 642 -3.62 33.17 -29.52
C THR A 642 -4.64 32.90 -28.42
N HIS A 643 -4.64 31.70 -27.84
CA HIS A 643 -5.61 31.30 -26.81
C HIS A 643 -5.01 31.29 -25.40
N GLY A 644 -3.67 31.36 -25.28
CA GLY A 644 -2.99 31.20 -24.01
C GLY A 644 -2.89 29.74 -23.57
N ILE A 645 -2.23 29.52 -22.45
CA ILE A 645 -1.98 28.24 -21.79
C ILE A 645 -2.07 28.42 -20.26
N TRP A 646 -3.14 29.08 -19.79
CA TRP A 646 -3.28 29.51 -18.39
C TRP A 646 -3.06 28.38 -17.37
N GLY A 647 -3.62 27.20 -17.62
CA GLY A 647 -3.55 26.07 -16.69
C GLY A 647 -2.10 25.64 -16.43
N ILE A 648 -1.29 25.43 -17.47
CA ILE A 648 0.08 24.95 -17.27
C ILE A 648 1.00 26.01 -16.66
N THR A 649 0.78 27.29 -16.98
CA THR A 649 1.54 28.39 -16.35
C THR A 649 1.14 28.59 -14.90
N HIS A 650 -0.11 28.25 -14.53
CA HIS A 650 -0.59 28.25 -13.16
C HIS A 650 0.10 27.15 -12.34
N GLU A 651 0.20 25.93 -12.87
CA GLU A 651 0.94 24.84 -12.20
C GLU A 651 2.44 25.11 -12.08
N LEU A 652 3.05 25.72 -13.11
CA LEU A 652 4.43 26.19 -13.02
C LEU A 652 4.57 27.28 -11.94
N GLY A 653 3.57 28.15 -11.82
CA GLY A 653 3.48 29.16 -10.76
C GLY A 653 3.48 28.54 -9.36
N HIS A 654 2.74 27.45 -9.14
CA HIS A 654 2.79 26.71 -7.87
C HIS A 654 4.21 26.26 -7.52
N ASN A 655 4.98 25.75 -8.50
CA ASN A 655 6.38 25.36 -8.29
C ASN A 655 7.31 26.56 -7.98
N GLN A 656 6.85 27.80 -8.20
CA GLN A 656 7.61 29.02 -7.90
C GLN A 656 7.12 29.78 -6.65
N GLN A 657 6.01 29.37 -6.03
CA GLN A 657 5.48 30.04 -4.84
C GLN A 657 6.51 30.11 -3.71
N CYS A 658 6.46 31.22 -2.97
CA CYS A 658 7.37 31.48 -1.86
C CYS A 658 6.54 31.74 -0.59
N SER A 659 6.78 30.97 0.48
CA SER A 659 6.02 31.06 1.72
C SER A 659 5.89 32.47 2.32
N PRO A 660 6.88 33.37 2.23
CA PRO A 660 6.74 34.75 2.71
C PRO A 660 5.67 35.59 1.97
N TRP A 661 5.23 35.16 0.80
CA TRP A 661 4.14 35.79 0.03
C TRP A 661 2.80 35.11 0.25
N GLU A 662 2.75 34.06 1.07
CA GLU A 662 1.53 33.29 1.28
C GLU A 662 0.82 33.71 2.58
N PHE A 663 -0.50 33.81 2.48
CA PHE A 663 -1.45 33.84 3.59
C PHE A 663 -2.41 32.65 3.46
N PRO A 664 -1.97 31.40 3.73
CA PRO A 664 -2.82 30.23 3.57
C PRO A 664 -4.04 30.27 4.52
N PRO A 665 -5.21 29.76 4.08
CA PRO A 665 -5.48 29.10 2.80
C PRO A 665 -5.88 30.06 1.66
N HIS A 666 -5.85 31.37 1.88
CA HIS A 666 -6.44 32.38 0.98
C HIS A 666 -5.68 32.55 -0.34
N THR A 667 -4.36 32.42 -0.29
CA THR A 667 -3.46 32.78 -1.40
C THR A 667 -2.83 31.60 -2.13
N THR A 668 -3.04 30.37 -1.68
CA THR A 668 -2.42 29.17 -2.29
C THR A 668 -2.75 29.06 -3.77
N GLU A 669 -3.99 29.33 -4.15
CA GLU A 669 -4.46 29.37 -5.54
C GLU A 669 -4.41 30.78 -6.15
N CYS A 670 -3.81 31.74 -5.45
CA CYS A 670 -3.72 33.14 -5.87
C CYS A 670 -2.35 33.45 -6.47
N THR A 671 -1.27 33.36 -5.68
CA THR A 671 0.04 33.89 -6.08
C THR A 671 0.64 33.10 -7.26
N CYS A 672 0.30 31.82 -7.40
CA CYS A 672 0.64 31.01 -8.57
C CYS A 672 0.12 31.65 -9.88
N ASN A 673 -1.03 32.34 -9.86
CA ASN A 673 -1.58 33.02 -11.03
C ASN A 673 -0.78 34.25 -11.48
N LEU A 674 0.15 34.78 -10.66
CA LEU A 674 1.04 35.85 -11.11
C LEU A 674 1.88 35.41 -12.31
N TRP A 675 2.35 34.16 -12.31
CA TRP A 675 3.04 33.57 -13.45
C TRP A 675 2.14 33.43 -14.66
N SER A 676 0.89 33.00 -14.48
CA SER A 676 -0.06 32.95 -15.59
C SER A 676 -0.28 34.32 -16.20
N VAL A 677 -0.56 35.35 -15.41
CA VAL A 677 -0.75 36.72 -15.92
C VAL A 677 0.50 37.20 -16.66
N TYR A 678 1.67 37.10 -16.03
CA TYR A 678 2.93 37.61 -16.56
C TYR A 678 3.35 36.91 -17.85
N VAL A 679 3.32 35.57 -17.88
CA VAL A 679 3.70 34.81 -19.08
C VAL A 679 2.77 35.13 -20.24
N HIS A 680 1.46 35.26 -20.00
CA HIS A 680 0.53 35.58 -21.07
C HIS A 680 0.82 36.95 -21.67
N GLU A 681 0.98 37.97 -20.83
CA GLU A 681 1.15 39.34 -21.28
C GLU A 681 2.54 39.60 -21.87
N GLU A 682 3.60 39.27 -21.12
CA GLU A 682 4.97 39.67 -21.46
C GLU A 682 5.68 38.68 -22.39
N VAL A 683 5.26 37.42 -22.41
CA VAL A 683 5.94 36.36 -23.18
C VAL A 683 5.13 35.91 -24.39
N LEU A 684 3.85 35.63 -24.19
CA LEU A 684 2.97 35.14 -25.25
C LEU A 684 2.40 36.28 -26.10
N GLY A 685 2.38 37.51 -25.58
CA GLY A 685 1.77 38.67 -26.22
C GLY A 685 0.24 38.67 -26.16
N VAL A 686 -0.33 37.88 -25.25
CA VAL A 686 -1.77 37.80 -25.00
C VAL A 686 -2.11 38.83 -23.95
N ASN A 687 -2.89 39.85 -24.33
CA ASN A 687 -3.35 40.87 -23.38
C ASN A 687 -3.99 40.18 -22.15
N ARG A 688 -3.57 40.57 -20.94
CA ARG A 688 -4.04 39.93 -19.70
C ARG A 688 -5.56 39.87 -19.56
N ALA A 689 -6.30 40.83 -20.12
CA ALA A 689 -7.76 40.85 -20.13
C ALA A 689 -8.38 39.67 -20.88
N ASN A 690 -7.65 39.10 -21.84
CA ASN A 690 -8.05 37.98 -22.68
C ASN A 690 -7.41 36.66 -22.24
N ALA A 691 -6.44 36.69 -21.32
CA ALA A 691 -5.69 35.51 -20.88
C ALA A 691 -6.55 34.50 -20.09
N HIS A 692 -7.60 34.96 -19.41
CA HIS A 692 -8.53 34.09 -18.69
C HIS A 692 -9.90 34.77 -18.51
N PRO A 693 -11.03 34.02 -18.54
CA PRO A 693 -12.35 34.61 -18.36
C PRO A 693 -12.57 35.37 -17.05
N ALA A 694 -11.73 35.19 -16.03
CA ALA A 694 -11.79 35.93 -14.76
C ALA A 694 -11.03 37.26 -14.79
N MET A 695 -10.25 37.52 -15.85
CA MET A 695 -9.37 38.68 -15.99
C MET A 695 -9.97 39.83 -16.80
N THR A 696 -11.20 39.69 -17.30
CA THR A 696 -11.86 40.76 -18.05
C THR A 696 -12.00 42.02 -17.18
N PRO A 697 -11.86 43.24 -17.74
CA PRO A 697 -11.93 44.47 -16.96
C PRO A 697 -13.20 44.58 -16.11
N GLU A 698 -14.33 44.12 -16.63
CA GLU A 698 -15.63 44.14 -15.96
C GLU A 698 -15.64 43.25 -14.72
N LYS A 699 -15.12 42.02 -14.83
CA LYS A 699 -15.08 41.06 -13.71
C LYS A 699 -14.08 41.49 -12.64
N ARG A 700 -12.93 42.03 -13.03
CA ARG A 700 -11.93 42.57 -12.10
C ARG A 700 -12.48 43.77 -11.32
N LYS A 701 -13.14 44.70 -12.02
CA LYS A 701 -13.80 45.86 -11.42
C LYS A 701 -14.93 45.44 -10.48
N SER A 702 -15.84 44.58 -10.93
CA SER A 702 -16.94 44.06 -10.10
C SER A 702 -16.40 43.42 -8.83
N ARG A 703 -15.40 42.53 -8.93
CA ARG A 703 -14.83 41.85 -7.77
C ARG A 703 -14.22 42.81 -6.75
N THR A 704 -13.52 43.84 -7.22
CA THR A 704 -12.92 44.87 -6.35
C THR A 704 -14.00 45.69 -5.64
N GLU A 705 -15.04 46.10 -6.36
CA GLU A 705 -16.18 46.82 -5.78
C GLU A 705 -16.96 45.97 -4.78
N ASP A 706 -17.23 44.71 -5.12
CA ASP A 706 -18.00 43.77 -4.29
C ASP A 706 -17.24 43.46 -3.00
N TYR A 707 -15.92 43.27 -3.07
CA TYR A 707 -15.07 43.10 -1.89
C TYR A 707 -15.08 44.34 -0.98
N ALA A 708 -14.99 45.54 -1.56
CA ALA A 708 -15.03 46.79 -0.82
C ALA A 708 -16.41 47.04 -0.18
N LYS A 709 -17.51 46.82 -0.91
CA LYS A 709 -18.90 46.95 -0.43
C LYS A 709 -19.23 45.89 0.63
N GLY A 710 -18.68 44.69 0.49
CA GLY A 710 -18.84 43.57 1.43
C GLY A 710 -18.01 43.70 2.72
N GLY A 711 -17.47 44.89 3.03
CA GLY A 711 -16.77 45.15 4.29
C GLY A 711 -15.33 44.65 4.34
N ARG A 712 -14.73 44.24 3.21
CA ARG A 712 -13.33 43.77 3.14
C ARG A 712 -13.04 42.54 4.03
N ASN A 713 -14.00 41.62 4.10
CA ASN A 713 -13.86 40.40 4.91
C ASN A 713 -12.74 39.49 4.37
N LEU A 714 -11.78 39.10 5.22
CA LEU A 714 -10.69 38.19 4.85
C LEU A 714 -11.19 36.85 4.26
N ASP A 715 -12.33 36.33 4.71
CA ASP A 715 -12.90 35.07 4.23
C ASP A 715 -13.28 35.10 2.73
N THR A 716 -13.51 36.30 2.18
CA THR A 716 -13.83 36.52 0.76
C THR A 716 -12.64 37.05 -0.05
N TRP A 717 -11.53 37.38 0.62
CA TRP A 717 -10.25 37.66 0.00
C TRP A 717 -9.54 36.35 -0.33
N ARG A 718 -9.90 35.74 -1.47
CA ARG A 718 -9.36 34.44 -1.91
C ARG A 718 -9.17 34.40 -3.41
N ILE A 719 -8.19 33.61 -3.88
CA ILE A 719 -7.91 33.33 -5.30
C ILE A 719 -7.86 34.62 -6.13
N TRP A 720 -8.96 34.93 -6.83
CA TRP A 720 -9.08 36.02 -7.76
C TRP A 720 -9.19 37.41 -7.10
N THR A 721 -9.76 37.51 -5.90
CA THR A 721 -9.83 38.79 -5.17
C THR A 721 -8.45 39.16 -4.63
N ALA A 722 -7.75 38.16 -4.08
CA ALA A 722 -6.38 38.33 -3.62
C ALA A 722 -5.44 38.67 -4.79
N LEU A 723 -5.64 38.06 -5.96
CA LEU A 723 -4.81 38.32 -7.13
C LEU A 723 -4.87 39.79 -7.58
N GLU A 724 -6.00 40.47 -7.42
CA GLU A 724 -6.08 41.91 -7.70
C GLU A 724 -5.13 42.73 -6.82
N THR A 725 -4.94 42.34 -5.55
CA THR A 725 -4.02 43.00 -4.63
C THR A 725 -2.56 42.75 -5.02
N TYR A 726 -2.21 41.53 -5.44
CA TYR A 726 -0.84 41.21 -5.86
C TYR A 726 -0.45 41.80 -7.22
N MET A 727 -1.44 42.08 -8.08
CA MET A 727 -1.20 42.70 -9.39
C MET A 727 -1.05 44.23 -9.33
N GLN A 728 -1.53 44.87 -8.26
CA GLN A 728 -1.35 46.29 -7.98
C GLN A 728 0.04 46.54 -7.40
#